data_AF-A0A1F1EDR1-F1
#
_entry.id   AF-A0A1F1EDR1-F1
#
_cell.length_a   1.000
_cell.length_b   1.000
_cell.length_c   1.000
_cell.angle_alpha   90.00
_cell.angle_beta   90.00
_cell.angle_gamma   90.00
#
_symmetry.space_group_name_H-M   'P 1'
#
loop_
_entity.id
_entity.type
_entity.pdbx_description
1 polymer ?
#
loop_
_entity_poly.entity_id
_entity_poly.type
_entity_poly.pdbx_seq_one_letter_code
_entity_poly.pdbx_strand_id
1 'polypeptide(L)'
;MIAVLSALILATVLAPFLIYYLGRPAFGILAIAPGAGFFWVLSQLTNSTFNDGNSLQYNLKWMPDANLNITLRMDGLSALFSLIILGMGALVLLYCWGYFDQTRRRLAMFGAQMTAFATAMFGLVVSDNILMMYVFWEITSLLSFLLVSYYGERASSRRAAQQALMITTLGGLAMLMGIILLGRQTGQWTFSALADFEQITQTPYITIAIVLILAGAISKSAIAPAHFWLPGAMAAPTPVSAYLHSAAMVKAGIYLVTRLAPELHEVATWHLVLIPLGLFTMLLGGWMALKQRDLKLILAYGTVSQLGFITSIVAIGSREALQAGLALTFAHSLFKAALFMIVGAIDHASGTRDIAKLSGLGRAKPGLYLLAIIPALSMAGIPPLLGFVAKEATLEAILHESLLVGMPRNMLLVGVVVGSMLTMAYALRFLWGAFAVKKDKDGERLGTSEAVENMHALAPLLWIPPAILTALTIFLGLQPNPLSLGINQHLDNLFGHHEHTHLALWHGITIPLGLSLLIVVVGFIVHWQRNVVAKWQFQYPALGSADAAYDSVLQALRTLSLRTTASTQRGSLQMNMSIIFGTLMILPVIMLIRGDLTNVHMEVAENPWQIVAAVIIMVAAIAATVTDNRLSGVIIVGVTGYGLSFIFALHGAPDLALTQLLVETIIMVLFMLVLRRMPANTDWKQDPKVSRLRAWLAVGVGLSVTLVGMFSINARRSESISTFMPELAKEIGHGANTVNVLLVDLRAWDTFGEITVLVIAATGIASLIYRTQSFTRSSRRPTLRVTGRRWLAAGAESEQALNRSLMVDVTTRLLFPSMIALSLYFYFSGHNTPGGGFAGGLVAALALILRYLAGGRAELDEALPIDGGRTMGTGLLISIASVVVPFAFGHPPLTTGYTKLPVPLVGDVSLPSALVFDAGVYLIVVGLTLYILNSLGAKLDEEEDMRKQRARDRARSLARRQRNRATAQSASRTMTSGKEK
;
A
#
# COMPACT_ATOMS: atom_id res chain seq x y z
N MET A 1 -21.82 -28.75 8.91
CA MET A 1 -20.75 -27.83 8.43
C MET A 1 -20.61 -26.58 9.28
N ILE A 2 -21.61 -25.70 9.33
CA ILE A 2 -21.54 -24.43 10.08
C ILE A 2 -21.18 -24.65 11.54
N ALA A 3 -21.82 -25.63 12.21
CA ALA A 3 -21.52 -25.94 13.60
C ALA A 3 -20.03 -26.27 13.83
N VAL A 4 -19.38 -26.98 12.89
CA VAL A 4 -17.93 -27.27 12.96
C VAL A 4 -17.11 -26.01 12.75
N LEU A 5 -17.45 -25.17 11.76
CA LEU A 5 -16.82 -23.86 11.56
C LEU A 5 -16.95 -22.98 12.81
N SER A 6 -18.16 -22.85 13.37
CA SER A 6 -18.43 -22.09 14.58
C SER A 6 -17.66 -22.62 15.79
N ALA A 7 -17.56 -23.95 15.96
CA ALA A 7 -16.78 -24.55 17.03
C ALA A 7 -15.28 -24.27 16.89
N LEU A 8 -14.74 -24.30 15.67
CA LEU A 8 -13.33 -23.96 15.40
C LEU A 8 -13.05 -22.46 15.59
N ILE A 9 -13.97 -21.58 15.18
CA ILE A 9 -13.90 -20.14 15.45
C ILE A 9 -13.94 -19.88 16.96
N LEU A 10 -14.85 -20.54 17.67
CA LEU A 10 -14.94 -20.41 19.12
C LEU A 10 -13.65 -20.88 19.81
N ALA A 11 -13.11 -22.03 19.40
CA ALA A 11 -11.81 -22.51 19.88
C ALA A 11 -10.68 -21.51 19.60
N THR A 12 -10.70 -20.86 18.44
CA THR A 12 -9.73 -19.80 18.07
C THR A 12 -9.81 -18.60 19.00
N VAL A 13 -11.02 -18.10 19.28
CA VAL A 13 -11.25 -16.94 20.15
C VAL A 13 -10.91 -17.28 21.60
N LEU A 14 -11.23 -18.49 22.06
CA LEU A 14 -10.97 -18.93 23.43
C LEU A 14 -9.53 -19.37 23.68
N ALA A 15 -8.75 -19.73 22.65
CA ALA A 15 -7.40 -20.26 22.79
C ALA A 15 -6.46 -19.35 23.61
N PRO A 16 -6.40 -18.02 23.43
CA PRO A 16 -5.52 -17.18 24.23
C PRO A 16 -5.89 -17.21 25.71
N PHE A 17 -7.18 -17.21 26.03
CA PHE A 17 -7.68 -17.26 27.41
C PHE A 17 -7.42 -18.61 28.05
N LEU A 18 -7.76 -19.71 27.37
CA LEU A 18 -7.56 -21.06 27.86
C LEU A 18 -6.07 -21.33 28.14
N ILE A 19 -5.17 -20.93 27.23
CA ILE A 19 -3.73 -21.14 27.42
C ILE A 19 -3.18 -20.23 28.52
N TYR A 20 -3.72 -19.02 28.68
CA TYR A 20 -3.31 -18.11 29.75
C TYR A 20 -3.65 -18.69 31.14
N TYR A 21 -4.85 -19.26 31.33
CA TYR A 21 -5.31 -19.77 32.63
C TYR A 21 -4.88 -21.22 32.90
N LEU A 22 -5.01 -22.12 31.92
CA LEU A 22 -4.77 -23.55 32.09
C LEU A 22 -3.36 -23.97 31.64
N GLY A 23 -2.61 -23.08 31.00
CA GLY A 23 -1.28 -23.39 30.48
C GLY A 23 -1.29 -24.37 29.31
N ARG A 24 -0.36 -25.32 29.30
CA ARG A 24 -0.17 -26.31 28.22
C ARG A 24 -1.34 -27.30 28.07
N PRO A 25 -1.98 -27.80 29.15
CA PRO A 25 -3.18 -28.64 29.05
C PRO A 25 -4.32 -28.04 28.21
N ALA A 26 -4.39 -26.71 28.07
CA ALA A 26 -5.36 -26.05 27.21
C ALA A 26 -5.34 -26.58 25.75
N PHE A 27 -4.18 -27.01 25.25
CA PHE A 27 -4.08 -27.60 23.91
C PHE A 27 -4.91 -28.88 23.75
N GLY A 28 -5.08 -29.67 24.81
CA GLY A 28 -5.96 -30.84 24.81
C GLY A 28 -7.43 -30.45 24.66
N ILE A 29 -7.87 -29.37 25.33
CA ILE A 29 -9.22 -28.82 25.19
C ILE A 29 -9.43 -28.26 23.78
N LEU A 30 -8.45 -27.52 23.25
CA LEU A 30 -8.50 -26.99 21.89
C LEU A 30 -8.54 -28.09 20.83
N ALA A 31 -7.96 -29.27 21.09
CA ALA A 31 -8.01 -30.42 20.19
C ALA A 31 -9.42 -31.03 20.06
N ILE A 32 -10.32 -30.80 21.03
CA ILE A 32 -11.69 -31.34 21.01
C ILE A 32 -12.48 -30.78 19.83
N ALA A 33 -12.35 -29.49 19.51
CA ALA A 33 -13.10 -28.88 18.41
C ALA A 33 -12.82 -29.53 17.03
N PRO A 34 -11.55 -29.64 16.57
CA PRO A 34 -11.25 -30.37 15.35
C PRO A 34 -11.48 -31.88 15.50
N GLY A 35 -11.29 -32.47 16.68
CA GLY A 35 -11.56 -33.90 16.91
C GLY A 35 -13.04 -34.27 16.74
N ALA A 36 -13.95 -33.48 17.33
CA ALA A 36 -15.40 -33.63 17.16
C ALA A 36 -15.80 -33.41 15.69
N GLY A 37 -15.20 -32.42 15.03
CA GLY A 37 -15.38 -32.21 13.59
C GLY A 37 -14.94 -33.42 12.75
N PHE A 38 -13.81 -34.04 13.08
CA PHE A 38 -13.33 -35.26 12.42
C PHE A 38 -14.33 -36.41 12.54
N PHE A 39 -14.80 -36.71 13.76
CA PHE A 39 -15.79 -37.79 13.96
C PHE A 39 -17.13 -37.48 13.29
N TRP A 40 -17.55 -36.21 13.27
CA TRP A 40 -18.75 -35.80 12.54
C TRP A 40 -18.59 -36.04 11.04
N VAL A 41 -17.49 -35.61 10.41
CA VAL A 41 -17.24 -35.87 8.97
C VAL A 41 -17.16 -37.37 8.69
N LEU A 42 -16.49 -38.13 9.56
CA LEU A 42 -16.37 -39.58 9.43
C LEU A 42 -17.75 -40.25 9.49
N SER A 43 -18.65 -39.78 10.35
CA SER A 43 -20.04 -40.27 10.40
C SER A 43 -20.80 -40.01 9.10
N GLN A 44 -20.54 -38.88 8.42
CA GLN A 44 -21.20 -38.58 7.13
C GLN A 44 -20.71 -39.50 6.01
N LEU A 45 -19.40 -39.79 5.96
CA LEU A 45 -18.83 -40.73 4.99
C LEU A 45 -19.30 -42.17 5.22
N THR A 46 -19.40 -42.60 6.48
CA THR A 46 -19.84 -43.96 6.83
C THR A 46 -21.33 -44.18 6.66
N ASN A 47 -22.16 -43.15 6.82
CA ASN A 47 -23.59 -43.19 6.55
C ASN A 47 -23.94 -43.01 5.06
N SER A 48 -22.94 -43.00 4.17
CA SER A 48 -23.12 -42.82 2.72
C SER A 48 -23.88 -41.54 2.35
N THR A 49 -23.77 -40.48 3.16
CA THR A 49 -24.44 -39.19 2.93
C THR A 49 -24.09 -38.57 1.56
N PHE A 50 -22.93 -38.92 1.01
CA PHE A 50 -22.42 -38.36 -0.25
C PHE A 50 -22.59 -39.29 -1.46
N ASN A 51 -23.37 -40.38 -1.35
CA ASN A 51 -23.69 -41.21 -2.51
C ASN A 51 -24.69 -40.53 -3.44
N ASP A 52 -24.73 -40.97 -4.71
CA ASP A 52 -25.73 -40.56 -5.71
C ASP A 52 -25.80 -39.04 -5.95
N GLY A 53 -24.64 -38.38 -5.96
CA GLY A 53 -24.51 -36.94 -6.19
C GLY A 53 -24.92 -36.05 -4.99
N ASN A 54 -25.30 -36.64 -3.86
CA ASN A 54 -25.69 -35.88 -2.68
C ASN A 54 -24.52 -35.09 -2.08
N SER A 55 -24.82 -33.89 -1.61
CA SER A 55 -23.86 -33.01 -0.93
C SER A 55 -24.55 -32.19 0.14
N LEU A 56 -23.82 -31.86 1.20
CA LEU A 56 -24.29 -30.93 2.22
C LEU A 56 -24.04 -29.51 1.72
N GLN A 57 -25.09 -28.70 1.62
CA GLN A 57 -25.00 -27.34 1.10
C GLN A 57 -25.46 -26.32 2.13
N TYR A 58 -24.83 -25.15 2.11
CA TYR A 58 -25.27 -23.97 2.86
C TYR A 58 -24.98 -22.71 2.06
N ASN A 59 -25.96 -21.82 1.95
CA ASN A 59 -25.83 -20.59 1.18
C ASN A 59 -26.30 -19.40 2.01
N LEU A 60 -25.42 -18.43 2.20
CA LEU A 60 -25.72 -17.15 2.83
C LEU A 60 -25.28 -16.01 1.90
N LYS A 61 -26.24 -15.14 1.55
CA LYS A 61 -25.97 -13.94 0.75
C LYS A 61 -25.12 -12.96 1.57
N TRP A 62 -23.95 -12.60 1.05
CA TRP A 62 -23.03 -11.66 1.72
C TRP A 62 -22.74 -10.45 0.84
N MET A 63 -22.13 -10.65 -0.33
CA MET A 63 -21.86 -9.61 -1.32
C MET A 63 -22.25 -10.09 -2.73
N PRO A 64 -23.57 -10.14 -3.04
CA PRO A 64 -24.06 -10.72 -4.29
C PRO A 64 -23.57 -9.97 -5.54
N ASP A 65 -23.46 -8.64 -5.49
CA ASP A 65 -23.00 -7.83 -6.63
C ASP A 65 -21.54 -8.11 -7.00
N ALA A 66 -20.74 -8.58 -6.02
CA ALA A 66 -19.36 -9.00 -6.22
C ALA A 66 -19.23 -10.51 -6.52
N ASN A 67 -20.36 -11.23 -6.65
CA ASN A 67 -20.41 -12.69 -6.71
C ASN A 67 -19.72 -13.40 -5.54
N LEU A 68 -19.64 -12.74 -4.37
CA LEU A 68 -18.96 -13.22 -3.16
C LEU A 68 -20.00 -13.55 -2.08
N ASN A 69 -20.73 -14.64 -2.31
CA ASN A 69 -21.63 -15.23 -1.33
C ASN A 69 -20.92 -16.30 -0.50
N ILE A 70 -21.38 -16.51 0.74
CA ILE A 70 -20.89 -17.59 1.58
C ILE A 70 -21.64 -18.86 1.18
N THR A 71 -21.20 -19.46 0.07
CA THR A 71 -21.70 -20.74 -0.43
C THR A 71 -20.73 -21.85 -0.04
N LEU A 72 -21.18 -22.72 0.86
CA LEU A 72 -20.44 -23.88 1.34
C LEU A 72 -21.07 -25.16 0.79
N ARG A 73 -20.24 -26.06 0.26
CA ARG A 73 -20.62 -27.39 -0.21
C ARG A 73 -19.63 -28.40 0.32
N MET A 74 -20.13 -29.43 1.02
CA MET A 74 -19.36 -30.61 1.40
C MET A 74 -19.87 -31.81 0.61
N ASP A 75 -18.99 -32.34 -0.21
CA ASP A 75 -19.10 -33.56 -1.02
C ASP A 75 -17.98 -34.54 -0.63
N GLY A 76 -17.89 -35.69 -1.31
CA GLY A 76 -16.90 -36.72 -0.97
C GLY A 76 -15.45 -36.21 -0.93
N LEU A 77 -15.04 -35.37 -1.90
CA LEU A 77 -13.69 -34.83 -1.95
C LEU A 77 -13.38 -33.91 -0.75
N SER A 78 -14.25 -32.93 -0.52
CA SER A 78 -14.08 -31.98 0.60
C SER A 78 -14.20 -32.69 1.96
N ALA A 79 -15.01 -33.73 2.09
CA ALA A 79 -15.08 -34.58 3.28
C ALA A 79 -13.76 -35.33 3.53
N LEU A 80 -13.16 -35.93 2.50
CA LEU A 80 -11.86 -36.60 2.58
C LEU A 80 -10.74 -35.65 3.05
N PHE A 81 -10.63 -34.47 2.45
CA PHE A 81 -9.65 -33.47 2.89
C PHE A 81 -9.97 -32.93 4.28
N SER A 82 -11.26 -32.79 4.64
CA SER A 82 -11.67 -32.39 6.00
C SER A 82 -11.23 -33.40 7.06
N LEU A 83 -11.28 -34.71 6.78
CA LEU A 83 -10.75 -35.73 7.69
C LEU A 83 -9.25 -35.53 7.96
N ILE A 84 -8.47 -35.27 6.90
CA ILE A 84 -7.03 -35.02 7.03
C ILE A 84 -6.78 -33.76 7.86
N ILE A 85 -7.45 -32.65 7.54
CA ILE A 85 -7.25 -31.35 8.19
C ILE A 85 -7.66 -31.38 9.65
N LEU A 86 -8.84 -31.93 9.97
CA LEU A 86 -9.40 -31.94 11.31
C LEU A 86 -8.74 -33.02 12.19
N GLY A 87 -8.56 -34.24 11.65
CA GLY A 87 -7.91 -35.33 12.37
C GLY A 87 -6.46 -35.01 12.71
N MET A 88 -5.69 -34.50 11.74
CA MET A 88 -4.31 -34.07 12.01
C MET A 88 -4.27 -32.85 12.93
N GLY A 89 -5.18 -31.89 12.76
CA GLY A 89 -5.28 -30.71 13.61
C GLY A 89 -5.46 -31.10 15.08
N ALA A 90 -6.36 -32.05 15.37
CA ALA A 90 -6.58 -32.56 16.72
C ALA A 90 -5.33 -33.24 17.30
N LEU A 91 -4.70 -34.14 16.53
CA LEU A 91 -3.50 -34.86 16.99
C LEU A 91 -2.30 -33.94 17.19
N VAL A 92 -2.10 -32.94 16.32
CA VAL A 92 -1.01 -31.97 16.46
C VAL A 92 -1.26 -31.03 17.65
N LEU A 93 -2.50 -30.60 17.88
CA LEU A 93 -2.83 -29.82 19.09
C LEU A 93 -2.55 -30.65 20.34
N LEU A 94 -2.93 -31.94 20.37
CA LEU A 94 -2.58 -32.83 21.48
C LEU A 94 -1.06 -32.97 21.66
N TYR A 95 -0.31 -33.09 20.56
CA TYR A 95 1.15 -33.13 20.58
C TYR A 95 1.79 -31.83 21.12
N CYS A 96 1.20 -30.65 20.85
CA CYS A 96 1.66 -29.37 21.39
C CYS A 96 1.66 -29.33 22.93
N TRP A 97 0.75 -30.07 23.59
CA TRP A 97 0.73 -30.17 25.05
C TRP A 97 2.03 -30.80 25.58
N GLY A 98 2.54 -31.86 24.94
CA GLY A 98 3.79 -32.51 25.32
C GLY A 98 5.05 -31.81 24.83
N TYR A 99 4.97 -31.04 23.74
CA TYR A 99 6.14 -30.47 23.04
C TYR A 99 6.71 -29.19 23.67
N PHE A 100 5.89 -28.34 24.28
CA PHE A 100 6.36 -27.09 24.87
C PHE A 100 6.64 -27.24 26.37
N ASP A 101 7.81 -26.80 26.83
CA ASP A 101 8.19 -26.89 28.25
C ASP A 101 7.68 -25.72 29.11
N GLN A 102 7.50 -24.54 28.50
CA GLN A 102 7.16 -23.30 29.20
C GLN A 102 5.97 -22.58 28.56
N THR A 103 5.07 -22.06 29.40
CA THR A 103 3.93 -21.23 29.00
C THR A 103 4.34 -19.76 28.87
N ARG A 104 5.03 -19.43 27.78
CA ARG A 104 5.35 -18.02 27.45
C ARG A 104 4.11 -17.31 26.92
N ARG A 105 4.01 -15.98 27.10
CA ARG A 105 2.90 -15.16 26.59
C ARG A 105 2.62 -15.37 25.09
N ARG A 106 3.65 -15.63 24.28
CA ARG A 106 3.53 -15.92 22.84
C ARG A 106 2.82 -17.25 22.53
N LEU A 107 2.80 -18.21 23.46
CA LEU A 107 2.19 -19.52 23.28
C LEU A 107 0.65 -19.42 23.20
N ALA A 108 0.06 -18.46 23.90
CA ALA A 108 -1.38 -18.18 23.85
C ALA A 108 -1.83 -17.80 22.43
N MET A 109 -1.11 -16.86 21.80
CA MET A 109 -1.36 -16.47 20.41
C MET A 109 -1.07 -17.60 19.43
N PHE A 110 -0.05 -18.42 19.69
CA PHE A 110 0.27 -19.59 18.87
C PHE A 110 -0.89 -20.61 18.83
N GLY A 111 -1.52 -20.90 19.98
CA GLY A 111 -2.67 -21.80 20.01
C GLY A 111 -3.89 -21.27 19.24
N ALA A 112 -4.14 -19.96 19.32
CA ALA A 112 -5.15 -19.29 18.50
C ALA A 112 -4.80 -19.38 17.01
N GLN A 113 -3.54 -19.19 16.62
CA GLN A 113 -3.10 -19.30 15.23
C GLN A 113 -3.26 -20.72 14.68
N MET A 114 -2.95 -21.75 15.48
CA MET A 114 -3.12 -23.16 15.07
C MET A 114 -4.59 -23.54 14.83
N THR A 115 -5.48 -23.10 15.73
CA THR A 115 -6.94 -23.34 15.62
C THR A 115 -7.59 -22.48 14.53
N ALA A 116 -7.17 -21.22 14.38
CA ALA A 116 -7.55 -20.36 13.27
C ALA A 116 -7.14 -20.99 11.93
N PHE A 117 -5.96 -21.61 11.89
CA PHE A 117 -5.45 -22.24 10.68
C PHE A 117 -6.25 -23.49 10.32
N ALA A 118 -6.65 -24.29 11.32
CA ALA A 118 -7.61 -25.39 11.11
C ALA A 118 -8.97 -24.88 10.59
N THR A 119 -9.47 -23.76 11.15
CA THR A 119 -10.70 -23.08 10.71
C THR A 119 -10.60 -22.68 9.24
N ALA A 120 -9.52 -21.99 8.87
CA ALA A 120 -9.32 -21.48 7.52
C ALA A 120 -9.15 -22.62 6.50
N MET A 121 -8.42 -23.67 6.85
CA MET A 121 -8.25 -24.84 5.99
C MET A 121 -9.56 -25.63 5.82
N PHE A 122 -10.35 -25.80 6.88
CA PHE A 122 -11.66 -26.42 6.78
C PHE A 122 -12.60 -25.56 5.91
N GLY A 123 -12.64 -24.25 6.14
CA GLY A 123 -13.40 -23.29 5.33
C GLY A 123 -13.00 -23.32 3.85
N LEU A 124 -11.70 -23.42 3.55
CA LEU A 124 -11.17 -23.53 2.19
C LEU A 124 -11.74 -24.73 1.46
N VAL A 125 -11.71 -25.91 2.09
CA VAL A 125 -12.15 -27.16 1.43
C VAL A 125 -13.67 -27.29 1.33
N VAL A 126 -14.44 -26.66 2.23
CA VAL A 126 -15.91 -26.67 2.12
C VAL A 126 -16.47 -25.50 1.31
N SER A 127 -15.63 -24.63 0.76
CA SER A 127 -16.09 -23.49 -0.03
C SER A 127 -16.44 -23.94 -1.45
N ASP A 128 -17.69 -23.72 -1.83
CA ASP A 128 -18.13 -23.92 -3.22
C ASP A 128 -17.90 -22.68 -4.07
N ASN A 129 -18.09 -21.49 -3.49
CA ASN A 129 -17.76 -20.23 -4.13
C ASN A 129 -16.23 -20.08 -4.25
N ILE A 130 -15.73 -19.90 -5.47
CA ILE A 130 -14.30 -19.88 -5.78
C ILE A 130 -13.63 -18.63 -5.18
N LEU A 131 -14.33 -17.49 -5.12
CA LEU A 131 -13.83 -16.29 -4.45
C LEU A 131 -13.80 -16.46 -2.92
N MET A 132 -14.79 -17.14 -2.34
CA MET A 132 -14.76 -17.46 -0.90
C MET A 132 -13.63 -18.45 -0.56
N MET A 133 -13.38 -19.44 -1.43
CA MET A 133 -12.21 -20.31 -1.33
C MET A 133 -10.91 -19.47 -1.35
N TYR A 134 -10.83 -18.45 -2.20
CA TYR A 134 -9.67 -17.53 -2.25
C TYR A 134 -9.51 -16.73 -0.94
N VAL A 135 -10.60 -16.26 -0.33
CA VAL A 135 -10.53 -15.59 0.97
C VAL A 135 -9.90 -16.50 2.03
N PHE A 136 -10.39 -17.75 2.14
CA PHE A 136 -9.77 -18.72 3.04
C PHE A 136 -8.33 -19.07 2.63
N TRP A 137 -8.03 -19.11 1.34
CA TRP A 137 -6.69 -19.31 0.82
C TRP A 137 -5.70 -18.26 1.34
N GLU A 138 -6.05 -16.97 1.32
CA GLU A 138 -5.17 -15.93 1.85
C GLU A 138 -5.12 -15.91 3.38
N ILE A 139 -6.22 -16.23 4.06
CA ILE A 139 -6.19 -16.41 5.53
C ILE A 139 -5.18 -17.49 5.91
N THR A 140 -5.12 -18.61 5.17
CA THR A 140 -4.08 -19.63 5.42
C THR A 140 -2.66 -19.12 5.14
N SER A 141 -2.45 -18.27 4.13
CA SER A 141 -1.14 -17.63 3.87
C SER A 141 -0.70 -16.81 5.08
N LEU A 142 -1.59 -15.94 5.58
CA LEU A 142 -1.30 -15.05 6.70
C LEU A 142 -1.04 -15.82 8.00
N LEU A 143 -1.87 -16.82 8.31
CA LEU A 143 -1.70 -17.64 9.50
C LEU A 143 -0.42 -18.48 9.43
N SER A 144 -0.07 -19.01 8.26
CA SER A 144 1.19 -19.74 8.07
C SER A 144 2.41 -18.85 8.29
N PHE A 145 2.37 -17.61 7.82
CA PHE A 145 3.42 -16.61 8.05
C PHE A 145 3.62 -16.37 9.56
N LEU A 146 2.53 -16.18 10.31
CA LEU A 146 2.58 -15.98 11.76
C LEU A 146 3.15 -17.21 12.48
N LEU A 147 2.75 -18.41 12.09
CA LEU A 147 3.22 -19.67 12.68
C LEU A 147 4.71 -19.93 12.39
N VAL A 148 5.19 -19.65 11.18
CA VAL A 148 6.61 -19.76 10.80
C VAL A 148 7.45 -18.71 11.56
N SER A 149 6.88 -17.53 11.80
CA SER A 149 7.51 -16.43 12.54
C SER A 149 7.43 -16.57 14.07
N TYR A 150 7.11 -17.76 14.62
CA TYR A 150 7.01 -17.96 16.08
C TYR A 150 8.28 -17.55 16.85
N TYR A 151 9.47 -17.78 16.25
CA TYR A 151 10.76 -17.31 16.75
C TYR A 151 11.20 -16.01 16.06
N GLY A 152 10.30 -15.02 16.00
CA GLY A 152 10.49 -13.76 15.27
C GLY A 152 11.69 -12.92 15.70
N GLU A 153 12.26 -13.16 16.88
CA GLU A 153 13.56 -12.58 17.27
C GLU A 153 14.73 -13.03 16.38
N ARG A 154 14.67 -14.25 15.80
CA ARG A 154 15.72 -14.79 14.92
C ARG A 154 15.57 -14.24 13.50
N ALA A 155 16.64 -13.64 12.97
CA ALA A 155 16.65 -13.11 11.61
C ALA A 155 16.33 -14.17 10.54
N SER A 156 16.78 -15.41 10.74
CA SER A 156 16.48 -16.55 9.86
C SER A 156 14.99 -16.89 9.84
N SER A 157 14.31 -16.92 10.99
CA SER A 157 12.87 -17.17 11.08
C SER A 157 12.06 -16.05 10.41
N ARG A 158 12.44 -14.77 10.61
CA ARG A 158 11.78 -13.64 9.93
C ARG A 158 11.93 -13.72 8.41
N ARG A 159 13.16 -13.99 7.93
CA ARG A 159 13.44 -14.13 6.50
C ARG A 159 12.62 -15.27 5.88
N ALA A 160 12.63 -16.44 6.51
CA ALA A 160 11.86 -17.59 6.04
C ALA A 160 10.35 -17.33 5.99
N ALA A 161 9.81 -16.70 7.04
CA ALA A 161 8.40 -16.32 7.07
C ALA A 161 8.05 -15.32 5.95
N GLN A 162 8.85 -14.26 5.78
CA GLN A 162 8.65 -13.27 4.72
C GLN A 162 8.73 -13.88 3.32
N GLN A 163 9.69 -14.77 3.09
CA GLN A 163 9.85 -15.47 1.82
C GLN A 163 8.62 -16.35 1.51
N ALA A 164 8.16 -17.13 2.48
CA ALA A 164 6.95 -17.95 2.33
C ALA A 164 5.70 -17.10 2.05
N LEU A 165 5.50 -15.99 2.77
CA LEU A 165 4.38 -15.08 2.53
C LEU A 165 4.46 -14.46 1.13
N MET A 166 5.61 -13.92 0.73
CA MET A 166 5.76 -13.26 -0.56
C MET A 166 5.47 -14.22 -1.73
N ILE A 167 5.98 -15.45 -1.68
CA ILE A 167 5.79 -16.42 -2.77
C ILE A 167 4.35 -16.91 -2.83
N THR A 168 3.76 -17.24 -1.68
CA THR A 168 2.39 -17.77 -1.62
C THR A 168 1.34 -16.70 -1.91
N THR A 169 1.56 -15.44 -1.48
CA THR A 169 0.69 -14.31 -1.83
C THR A 169 0.88 -13.88 -3.28
N LEU A 170 2.09 -13.94 -3.85
CA LEU A 170 2.28 -13.68 -5.28
C LEU A 170 1.49 -14.69 -6.13
N GLY A 171 1.59 -15.98 -5.80
CA GLY A 171 0.80 -17.02 -6.46
C GLY A 171 -0.71 -16.87 -6.20
N GLY A 172 -1.10 -16.52 -4.97
CA GLY A 172 -2.49 -16.27 -4.61
C GLY A 172 -3.12 -15.08 -5.34
N LEU A 173 -2.40 -13.96 -5.48
CA LEU A 173 -2.85 -12.81 -6.26
C LEU A 173 -2.94 -13.13 -7.76
N ALA A 174 -2.00 -13.91 -8.31
CA ALA A 174 -2.10 -14.44 -9.67
C ALA A 174 -3.37 -15.30 -9.81
N MET A 175 -3.63 -16.19 -8.86
CA MET A 175 -4.83 -17.01 -8.82
C MET A 175 -6.11 -16.17 -8.75
N LEU A 176 -6.15 -15.08 -7.95
CA LEU A 176 -7.30 -14.17 -7.93
C LEU A 176 -7.57 -13.57 -9.31
N MET A 177 -6.53 -13.13 -10.02
CA MET A 177 -6.67 -12.64 -11.40
C MET A 177 -7.23 -13.73 -12.32
N GLY A 178 -6.75 -14.97 -12.18
CA GLY A 178 -7.27 -16.13 -12.91
C GLY A 178 -8.73 -16.43 -12.62
N ILE A 179 -9.15 -16.39 -11.35
CA ILE A 179 -10.53 -16.58 -10.91
C ILE A 179 -11.44 -15.49 -11.47
N ILE A 180 -11.01 -14.22 -11.42
CA ILE A 180 -11.78 -13.10 -11.97
C ILE A 180 -11.92 -13.25 -13.49
N LEU A 181 -10.85 -13.60 -14.20
CA LEU A 181 -10.90 -13.84 -15.64
C LEU A 181 -11.83 -15.01 -15.98
N LEU A 182 -11.74 -16.13 -15.26
CA LEU A 182 -12.63 -17.28 -15.44
C LEU A 182 -14.10 -16.86 -15.24
N GLY A 183 -14.44 -16.30 -14.07
CA GLY A 183 -15.82 -15.93 -13.73
C GLY A 183 -16.41 -14.84 -14.63
N ARG A 184 -15.58 -13.92 -15.16
CA ARG A 184 -16.03 -12.89 -16.12
C ARG A 184 -16.31 -13.45 -17.51
N GLN A 185 -15.60 -14.50 -17.93
CA GLN A 185 -15.79 -15.11 -19.26
C GLN A 185 -16.86 -16.20 -19.26
N THR A 186 -16.96 -17.00 -18.19
CA THR A 186 -17.94 -18.10 -18.11
C THR A 186 -19.23 -17.72 -17.38
N GLY A 187 -19.22 -16.65 -16.58
CA GLY A 187 -20.31 -16.31 -15.66
C GLY A 187 -20.38 -17.21 -14.41
N GLN A 188 -19.48 -18.21 -14.28
CA GLN A 188 -19.51 -19.20 -13.21
C GLN A 188 -18.54 -18.83 -12.08
N TRP A 189 -19.09 -18.75 -10.86
CA TRP A 189 -18.34 -18.38 -9.64
C TRP A 189 -18.30 -19.47 -8.57
N THR A 190 -18.89 -20.63 -8.85
CA THR A 190 -18.93 -21.79 -7.95
C THR A 190 -18.32 -23.01 -8.64
N PHE A 191 -17.69 -23.91 -7.86
CA PHE A 191 -17.20 -25.18 -8.41
C PHE A 191 -18.35 -26.04 -8.93
N SER A 192 -19.49 -26.07 -8.22
CA SER A 192 -20.73 -26.73 -8.69
C SER A 192 -21.07 -26.37 -10.13
N ALA A 193 -21.19 -25.07 -10.41
CA ALA A 193 -21.70 -24.61 -11.70
C ALA A 193 -20.62 -24.61 -12.79
N LEU A 194 -19.33 -24.70 -12.40
CA LEU A 194 -18.24 -24.92 -13.34
C LEU A 194 -18.25 -26.35 -13.89
N ALA A 195 -18.59 -27.35 -13.05
CA ALA A 195 -18.68 -28.74 -13.46
C ALA A 195 -19.78 -28.98 -14.51
N ASP A 196 -20.86 -28.20 -14.47
CA ASP A 196 -21.97 -28.27 -15.42
C ASP A 196 -21.73 -27.44 -16.71
N PHE A 197 -20.56 -26.81 -16.88
CA PHE A 197 -20.29 -25.90 -18.00
C PHE A 197 -19.55 -26.60 -19.16
N GLU A 198 -20.25 -26.91 -20.25
CA GLU A 198 -19.74 -27.74 -21.36
C GLU A 198 -18.73 -27.06 -22.30
N GLN A 199 -18.62 -25.72 -22.31
CA GLN A 199 -17.84 -24.96 -23.32
C GLN A 199 -16.52 -24.36 -22.79
N ILE A 200 -15.92 -24.96 -21.75
CA ILE A 200 -14.67 -24.48 -21.13
C ILE A 200 -13.55 -24.29 -22.17
N THR A 201 -13.31 -25.29 -23.00
CA THR A 201 -12.18 -25.29 -23.97
C THR A 201 -12.31 -24.20 -25.04
N GLN A 202 -13.52 -23.74 -25.34
CA GLN A 202 -13.81 -22.71 -26.34
C GLN A 202 -13.84 -21.30 -25.75
N THR A 203 -13.75 -21.17 -24.42
CA THR A 203 -13.88 -19.88 -23.72
C THR A 203 -12.65 -18.99 -24.00
N PRO A 204 -12.81 -17.73 -24.43
CA PRO A 204 -11.69 -16.82 -24.66
C PRO A 204 -10.82 -16.65 -23.42
N TYR A 205 -9.50 -16.68 -23.62
CA TYR A 205 -8.49 -16.51 -22.55
C TYR A 205 -8.51 -17.57 -21.43
N ILE A 206 -9.22 -18.68 -21.60
CA ILE A 206 -9.31 -19.75 -20.59
C ILE A 206 -7.93 -20.30 -20.20
N THR A 207 -7.04 -20.46 -21.18
CA THR A 207 -5.65 -20.88 -20.99
C THR A 207 -4.91 -19.97 -20.00
N ILE A 208 -5.08 -18.66 -20.13
CA ILE A 208 -4.44 -17.66 -19.25
C ILE A 208 -5.06 -17.74 -17.85
N ALA A 209 -6.39 -17.83 -17.76
CA ALA A 209 -7.10 -17.97 -16.48
C ALA A 209 -6.62 -19.21 -15.71
N ILE A 210 -6.49 -20.35 -16.39
CA ILE A 210 -6.04 -21.61 -15.80
C ILE A 210 -4.58 -21.52 -15.35
N VAL A 211 -3.68 -21.01 -16.20
CA VAL A 211 -2.25 -20.86 -15.80
C VAL A 211 -2.11 -19.96 -14.57
N LEU A 212 -2.91 -18.89 -14.48
CA LEU A 212 -2.94 -18.00 -13.32
C LEU A 212 -3.50 -18.68 -12.07
N ILE A 213 -4.56 -19.49 -12.19
CA ILE A 213 -5.09 -20.30 -11.08
C ILE A 213 -4.05 -21.33 -10.62
N LEU A 214 -3.41 -22.02 -11.57
CA LEU A 214 -2.35 -23.00 -11.31
C LEU A 214 -1.12 -22.36 -10.66
N ALA A 215 -0.79 -21.09 -10.95
CA ALA A 215 0.29 -20.38 -10.26
C ALA A 215 0.03 -20.31 -8.74
N GLY A 216 -1.23 -20.13 -8.33
CA GLY A 216 -1.65 -20.26 -6.94
C GLY A 216 -1.37 -21.65 -6.38
N ALA A 217 -1.92 -22.68 -7.02
CA ALA A 217 -1.75 -24.08 -6.59
C ALA A 217 -0.28 -24.51 -6.48
N ILE A 218 0.53 -24.22 -7.50
CA ILE A 218 1.96 -24.52 -7.59
C ILE A 218 2.73 -23.82 -6.46
N SER A 219 2.42 -22.54 -6.19
CA SER A 219 3.09 -21.78 -5.13
C SER A 219 2.82 -22.35 -3.74
N LYS A 220 1.57 -22.75 -3.46
CA LYS A 220 1.14 -23.24 -2.14
C LYS A 220 1.54 -24.69 -1.87
N SER A 221 1.58 -25.52 -2.91
CA SER A 221 2.04 -26.91 -2.86
C SER A 221 3.56 -27.04 -3.00
N ALA A 222 4.32 -25.93 -2.98
CA ALA A 222 5.77 -25.94 -3.08
C ALA A 222 6.29 -26.71 -4.31
N ILE A 223 5.60 -26.57 -5.45
CA ILE A 223 6.02 -27.14 -6.72
C ILE A 223 7.08 -26.22 -7.35
N ALA A 224 8.12 -26.80 -7.94
CA ALA A 224 9.16 -26.03 -8.60
C ALA A 224 8.57 -25.15 -9.72
N PRO A 225 9.01 -23.88 -9.84
CA PRO A 225 10.16 -23.26 -9.17
C PRO A 225 9.87 -22.67 -7.77
N ALA A 226 8.64 -22.73 -7.26
CA ALA A 226 8.25 -22.13 -5.97
C ALA A 226 8.57 -23.00 -4.72
N HIS A 227 9.30 -24.11 -4.86
CA HIS A 227 9.52 -25.09 -3.78
C HIS A 227 10.37 -24.61 -2.59
N PHE A 228 11.21 -23.59 -2.79
CA PHE A 228 12.31 -23.24 -1.87
C PHE A 228 11.86 -22.60 -0.55
N TRP A 229 10.64 -22.05 -0.48
CA TRP A 229 10.13 -21.53 0.79
C TRP A 229 9.86 -22.64 1.82
N LEU A 230 9.54 -23.86 1.37
CA LEU A 230 9.15 -24.96 2.25
C LEU A 230 10.32 -25.46 3.13
N PRO A 231 11.53 -25.71 2.60
CA PRO A 231 12.71 -25.96 3.43
C PRO A 231 13.02 -24.83 4.41
N GLY A 232 12.89 -23.56 3.98
CA GLY A 232 13.09 -22.39 4.86
C GLY A 232 12.10 -22.33 6.02
N ALA A 233 10.84 -22.73 5.77
CA ALA A 233 9.79 -22.76 6.78
C ALA A 233 10.04 -23.78 7.93
N MET A 234 11.02 -24.68 7.80
CA MET A 234 11.45 -25.59 8.88
C MET A 234 12.12 -24.88 10.07
N ALA A 235 12.26 -23.56 10.00
CA ALA A 235 12.58 -22.71 11.15
C ALA A 235 11.44 -22.69 12.21
N ALA A 236 10.22 -23.07 11.84
CA ALA A 236 9.07 -23.15 12.73
C ALA A 236 9.21 -24.27 13.78
N PRO A 237 8.45 -24.20 14.90
CA PRO A 237 8.27 -25.33 15.81
C PRO A 237 7.79 -26.59 15.07
N THR A 238 8.25 -27.76 15.49
CA THR A 238 7.90 -29.02 14.80
C THR A 238 6.40 -29.31 14.69
N PRO A 239 5.55 -28.99 15.68
CA PRO A 239 4.10 -29.15 15.52
C PRO A 239 3.54 -28.38 14.32
N VAL A 240 4.07 -27.18 14.04
CA VAL A 240 3.69 -26.39 12.84
C VAL A 240 4.07 -27.16 11.59
N SER A 241 5.31 -27.68 11.52
CA SER A 241 5.77 -28.44 10.36
C SER A 241 4.95 -29.71 10.15
N ALA A 242 4.62 -30.43 11.23
CA ALA A 242 3.76 -31.61 11.18
C ALA A 242 2.38 -31.25 10.60
N TYR A 243 1.77 -30.14 11.01
CA TYR A 243 0.45 -29.78 10.50
C TYR A 243 0.47 -29.17 9.09
N LEU A 244 1.20 -28.07 8.90
CA LEU A 244 1.21 -27.29 7.66
C LEU A 244 1.78 -28.09 6.49
N HIS A 245 2.86 -28.84 6.73
CA HIS A 245 3.59 -29.50 5.65
C HIS A 245 3.18 -30.97 5.47
N SER A 246 2.45 -31.56 6.43
CA SER A 246 1.97 -32.94 6.28
C SER A 246 0.50 -33.06 5.99
N ALA A 247 -0.38 -32.14 6.40
CA ALA A 247 -1.83 -32.35 6.29
C ALA A 247 -2.62 -31.17 5.74
N ALA A 248 -2.11 -29.95 5.85
CA ALA A 248 -2.94 -28.76 5.64
C ALA A 248 -2.45 -27.85 4.51
N MET A 249 -1.56 -26.88 4.79
CA MET A 249 -1.22 -25.80 3.84
C MET A 249 -0.80 -26.31 2.47
N VAL A 250 0.13 -27.26 2.45
CA VAL A 250 0.69 -27.79 1.20
C VAL A 250 -0.29 -28.67 0.41
N LYS A 251 -1.41 -29.04 1.02
CA LYS A 251 -2.49 -29.80 0.40
C LYS A 251 -3.61 -28.92 -0.13
N ALA A 252 -3.61 -27.62 0.16
CA ALA A 252 -4.57 -26.69 -0.43
C ALA A 252 -4.42 -26.63 -1.96
N GLY A 253 -3.19 -26.58 -2.48
CA GLY A 253 -2.97 -26.63 -3.93
C GLY A 253 -3.27 -28.01 -4.52
N ILE A 254 -2.98 -29.10 -3.81
CA ILE A 254 -3.38 -30.45 -4.23
C ILE A 254 -4.90 -30.55 -4.31
N TYR A 255 -5.63 -30.10 -3.28
CA TYR A 255 -7.09 -30.04 -3.25
C TYR A 255 -7.63 -29.28 -4.46
N LEU A 256 -7.11 -28.09 -4.74
CA LEU A 256 -7.55 -27.28 -5.87
C LEU A 256 -7.29 -27.97 -7.22
N VAL A 257 -6.12 -28.59 -7.40
CA VAL A 257 -5.82 -29.34 -8.63
C VAL A 257 -6.73 -30.55 -8.76
N THR A 258 -6.93 -31.34 -7.70
CA THR A 258 -7.84 -32.48 -7.68
C THR A 258 -9.29 -32.06 -7.95
N ARG A 259 -9.72 -30.91 -7.42
CA ARG A 259 -11.07 -30.36 -7.59
C ARG A 259 -11.35 -29.93 -9.03
N LEU A 260 -10.32 -29.51 -9.76
CA LEU A 260 -10.43 -28.96 -11.11
C LEU A 260 -9.98 -29.94 -12.20
N ALA A 261 -9.32 -31.04 -11.84
CA ALA A 261 -8.79 -31.99 -12.82
C ALA A 261 -9.87 -32.62 -13.70
N PRO A 262 -11.03 -33.06 -13.19
CA PRO A 262 -12.09 -33.62 -14.02
C PRO A 262 -12.56 -32.67 -15.11
N GLU A 263 -12.65 -31.37 -14.83
CA GLU A 263 -13.18 -30.37 -15.75
C GLU A 263 -12.10 -29.76 -16.66
N LEU A 264 -10.87 -29.62 -16.17
CA LEU A 264 -9.82 -28.85 -16.86
C LEU A 264 -8.76 -29.70 -17.56
N HIS A 265 -8.76 -31.03 -17.40
CA HIS A 265 -7.79 -31.90 -18.07
C HIS A 265 -7.87 -31.84 -19.61
N GLU A 266 -9.02 -31.46 -20.17
CA GLU A 266 -9.18 -31.28 -21.63
C GLU A 266 -8.46 -30.05 -22.17
N VAL A 267 -8.12 -29.08 -21.30
CA VAL A 267 -7.39 -27.89 -21.72
C VAL A 267 -5.91 -28.22 -21.89
N ALA A 268 -5.39 -28.06 -23.12
CA ALA A 268 -4.04 -28.48 -23.49
C ALA A 268 -2.92 -28.02 -22.54
N THR A 269 -3.03 -26.84 -21.92
CA THR A 269 -2.00 -26.33 -20.98
C THR A 269 -2.00 -27.01 -19.62
N TRP A 270 -3.07 -27.72 -19.23
CA TRP A 270 -3.21 -28.35 -17.92
C TRP A 270 -2.10 -29.38 -17.67
N HIS A 271 -2.03 -30.42 -18.52
CA HIS A 271 -1.00 -31.46 -18.41
C HIS A 271 0.41 -30.91 -18.68
N LEU A 272 0.55 -29.97 -19.63
CA LEU A 272 1.84 -29.36 -20.00
C LEU A 272 2.51 -28.62 -18.83
N VAL A 273 1.72 -28.05 -17.93
CA VAL A 273 2.23 -27.36 -16.74
C VAL A 273 2.40 -28.34 -15.58
N LEU A 274 1.36 -29.08 -15.22
CA LEU A 274 1.34 -29.83 -13.96
C LEU A 274 2.22 -31.09 -13.97
N ILE A 275 2.19 -31.89 -15.04
CA ILE A 275 2.91 -33.17 -15.07
C ILE A 275 4.42 -32.95 -15.11
N PRO A 276 5.00 -32.14 -16.03
CA PRO A 276 6.43 -31.89 -16.06
C PRO A 276 6.94 -31.22 -14.78
N LEU A 277 6.23 -30.21 -14.26
CA LEU A 277 6.64 -29.53 -13.03
C LEU A 277 6.53 -30.46 -11.81
N GLY A 278 5.49 -31.28 -11.73
CA GLY A 278 5.33 -32.29 -10.68
C GLY A 278 6.45 -33.32 -10.70
N LEU A 279 6.80 -33.87 -11.87
CA LEU A 279 7.89 -34.83 -12.04
C LEU A 279 9.25 -34.22 -11.72
N PHE A 280 9.51 -33.03 -12.25
CA PHE A 280 10.73 -32.31 -11.95
C PHE A 280 10.86 -32.03 -10.45
N THR A 281 9.78 -31.63 -9.80
CA THR A 281 9.71 -31.40 -8.34
C THR A 281 9.94 -32.69 -7.56
N MET A 282 9.36 -33.81 -8.01
CA MET A 282 9.53 -35.13 -7.40
C MET A 282 11.00 -35.54 -7.37
N LEU A 283 11.69 -35.44 -8.51
CA LEU A 283 13.09 -35.79 -8.68
C LEU A 283 14.01 -34.82 -7.93
N LEU A 284 13.79 -33.51 -8.08
CA LEU A 284 14.55 -32.46 -7.40
C LEU A 284 14.48 -32.62 -5.88
N GLY A 285 13.27 -32.79 -5.33
CA GLY A 285 13.04 -32.97 -3.89
C GLY A 285 13.73 -34.24 -3.37
N GLY A 286 13.61 -35.35 -4.11
CA GLY A 286 14.26 -36.62 -3.74
C GLY A 286 15.79 -36.51 -3.71
N TRP A 287 16.37 -35.87 -4.73
CA TRP A 287 17.81 -35.63 -4.81
C TRP A 287 18.31 -34.70 -3.70
N MET A 288 17.61 -33.59 -3.46
CA MET A 288 17.98 -32.63 -2.42
C MET A 288 17.86 -33.23 -1.01
N ALA A 289 16.88 -34.10 -0.76
CA ALA A 289 16.73 -34.81 0.52
C ALA A 289 17.96 -35.68 0.85
N LEU A 290 18.60 -36.28 -0.16
CA LEU A 290 19.83 -37.08 0.02
C LEU A 290 21.06 -36.25 0.39
N LYS A 291 21.05 -34.93 0.15
CA LYS A 291 22.15 -34.02 0.49
C LYS A 291 22.03 -33.47 1.92
N GLN A 292 20.81 -33.46 2.49
CA GLN A 292 20.56 -32.84 3.79
C GLN A 292 21.17 -33.63 4.96
N ARG A 293 21.54 -32.88 6.01
CA ARG A 293 22.04 -33.40 7.29
C ARG A 293 21.08 -33.19 8.47
N ASP A 294 20.09 -32.32 8.31
CA ASP A 294 19.07 -32.05 9.32
C ASP A 294 17.86 -32.95 9.06
N LEU A 295 17.38 -33.67 10.09
CA LEU A 295 16.25 -34.59 9.95
C LEU A 295 14.96 -33.91 9.46
N LYS A 296 14.66 -32.68 9.89
CA LYS A 296 13.49 -31.94 9.39
C LYS A 296 13.67 -31.55 7.93
N LEU A 297 14.86 -31.13 7.53
CA LEU A 297 15.13 -30.76 6.14
C LEU A 297 15.07 -31.98 5.20
N ILE A 298 15.51 -33.17 5.63
CA ILE A 298 15.30 -34.41 4.88
C ILE A 298 13.80 -34.64 4.65
N LEU A 299 12.98 -34.50 5.69
CA LEU A 299 11.53 -34.66 5.59
C LEU A 299 10.86 -33.55 4.76
N ALA A 300 11.37 -32.32 4.82
CA ALA A 300 10.87 -31.17 4.05
C ALA A 300 11.07 -31.36 2.54
N TYR A 301 12.29 -31.67 2.10
CA TYR A 301 12.54 -31.99 0.68
C TYR A 301 11.85 -33.29 0.27
N GLY A 302 11.75 -34.27 1.17
CA GLY A 302 10.90 -35.43 0.96
C GLY A 302 9.41 -35.09 0.86
N THR A 303 8.94 -33.98 1.42
CA THR A 303 7.57 -33.50 1.26
C THR A 303 7.39 -32.83 -0.10
N VAL A 304 8.33 -31.96 -0.51
CA VAL A 304 8.39 -31.42 -1.88
C VAL A 304 8.31 -32.56 -2.90
N SER A 305 9.10 -33.61 -2.70
CA SER A 305 9.12 -34.78 -3.59
C SER A 305 7.76 -35.47 -3.69
N GLN A 306 7.09 -35.71 -2.55
CA GLN A 306 5.77 -36.35 -2.51
C GLN A 306 4.65 -35.47 -3.06
N LEU A 307 4.72 -34.15 -2.88
CA LEU A 307 3.74 -33.22 -3.46
C LEU A 307 3.88 -33.15 -4.97
N GLY A 308 5.12 -33.15 -5.49
CA GLY A 308 5.37 -33.31 -6.92
C GLY A 308 4.79 -34.61 -7.46
N PHE A 309 5.01 -35.71 -6.74
CA PHE A 309 4.43 -37.01 -7.08
C PHE A 309 2.90 -36.98 -7.13
N ILE A 310 2.25 -36.55 -6.04
CA ILE A 310 0.78 -36.45 -5.98
C ILE A 310 0.25 -35.55 -7.10
N THR A 311 0.86 -34.38 -7.31
CA THR A 311 0.44 -33.41 -8.35
C THR A 311 0.47 -34.03 -9.75
N SER A 312 1.55 -34.74 -10.10
CA SER A 312 1.66 -35.40 -11.41
C SER A 312 0.55 -36.43 -11.65
N ILE A 313 0.09 -37.11 -10.61
CA ILE A 313 -0.95 -38.15 -10.71
C ILE A 313 -2.35 -37.55 -10.74
N VAL A 314 -2.67 -36.66 -9.79
CA VAL A 314 -4.00 -36.04 -9.76
C VAL A 314 -4.26 -35.16 -10.98
N ALA A 315 -3.21 -34.63 -11.62
CA ALA A 315 -3.32 -33.85 -12.84
C ALA A 315 -3.79 -34.66 -14.05
N ILE A 316 -3.68 -36.00 -14.03
CA ILE A 316 -4.14 -36.85 -15.15
C ILE A 316 -5.64 -36.66 -15.37
N GLY A 317 -6.44 -36.66 -14.30
CA GLY A 317 -7.88 -36.41 -14.34
C GLY A 317 -8.76 -37.64 -14.58
N SER A 318 -8.18 -38.82 -14.80
CA SER A 318 -8.93 -40.08 -14.91
C SER A 318 -9.40 -40.61 -13.55
N ARG A 319 -10.41 -41.49 -13.56
CA ARG A 319 -10.97 -42.11 -12.34
C ARG A 319 -9.90 -42.84 -11.53
N GLU A 320 -9.11 -43.70 -12.19
CA GLU A 320 -8.09 -44.54 -11.56
C GLU A 320 -6.92 -43.70 -11.03
N ALA A 321 -6.48 -42.69 -11.78
CA ALA A 321 -5.43 -41.78 -11.32
C ALA A 321 -5.88 -40.95 -10.11
N LEU A 322 -7.13 -40.47 -10.11
CA LEU A 322 -7.69 -39.75 -8.95
C LEU A 322 -7.82 -40.67 -7.73
N GLN A 323 -8.22 -41.93 -7.91
CA GLN A 323 -8.26 -42.92 -6.83
C GLN A 323 -6.88 -43.11 -6.20
N ALA A 324 -5.87 -43.36 -7.04
CA ALA A 324 -4.50 -43.56 -6.60
C ALA A 324 -3.89 -42.29 -5.97
N GLY A 325 -4.14 -41.12 -6.57
CA GLY A 325 -3.65 -39.82 -6.09
C GLY A 325 -4.26 -39.42 -4.75
N LEU A 326 -5.55 -39.68 -4.54
CA LEU A 326 -6.22 -39.47 -3.24
C LEU A 326 -5.69 -40.44 -2.19
N ALA A 327 -5.54 -41.73 -2.51
CA ALA A 327 -4.94 -42.71 -1.61
C ALA A 327 -3.51 -42.31 -1.21
N LEU A 328 -2.70 -41.82 -2.15
CA LEU A 328 -1.35 -41.33 -1.92
C LEU A 328 -1.35 -40.07 -1.04
N THR A 329 -2.32 -39.16 -1.22
CA THR A 329 -2.49 -37.97 -0.38
C THR A 329 -2.79 -38.33 1.07
N PHE A 330 -3.67 -39.32 1.30
CA PHE A 330 -3.95 -39.86 2.63
C PHE A 330 -2.72 -40.52 3.25
N ALA A 331 -2.09 -41.44 2.52
CA ALA A 331 -0.90 -42.14 2.97
C ALA A 331 0.18 -41.13 3.40
N HIS A 332 0.45 -40.16 2.55
CA HIS A 332 1.42 -39.10 2.79
C HIS A 332 1.09 -38.27 4.03
N SER A 333 -0.18 -37.95 4.26
CA SER A 333 -0.59 -37.21 5.45
C SER A 333 -0.29 -37.98 6.74
N LEU A 334 -0.56 -39.28 6.76
CA LEU A 334 -0.30 -40.14 7.93
C LEU A 334 1.20 -40.31 8.19
N PHE A 335 1.95 -40.82 7.20
CA PHE A 335 3.36 -41.14 7.44
C PHE A 335 4.20 -39.89 7.68
N LYS A 336 3.92 -38.77 6.99
CA LYS A 336 4.76 -37.58 7.09
C LYS A 336 4.55 -36.86 8.42
N ALA A 337 3.31 -36.75 8.88
CA ALA A 337 3.03 -36.16 10.18
C ALA A 337 3.60 -36.98 11.34
N ALA A 338 3.49 -38.31 11.27
CA ALA A 338 4.13 -39.21 12.24
C ALA A 338 5.64 -38.99 12.29
N LEU A 339 6.30 -38.95 11.12
CA LEU A 339 7.75 -38.71 11.03
C LEU A 339 8.16 -37.33 11.56
N PHE A 340 7.42 -36.26 11.25
CA PHE A 340 7.71 -34.93 11.80
C PHE A 340 7.54 -34.89 13.32
N MET A 341 6.49 -35.48 13.87
CA MET A 341 6.30 -35.55 15.32
C MET A 341 7.42 -36.37 16.00
N ILE A 342 7.86 -37.46 15.38
CA ILE A 342 9.00 -38.26 15.87
C ILE A 342 10.30 -37.45 15.83
N VAL A 343 10.57 -36.73 14.74
CA VAL A 343 11.73 -35.82 14.68
C VAL A 343 11.61 -34.73 15.74
N GLY A 344 10.41 -34.23 16.01
CA GLY A 344 10.14 -33.28 17.08
C GLY A 344 10.46 -33.83 18.45
N ALA A 345 10.11 -35.10 18.72
CA ALA A 345 10.43 -35.80 19.95
C ALA A 345 11.94 -36.03 20.09
N ILE A 346 12.64 -36.37 19.01
CA ILE A 346 14.11 -36.50 18.99
C ILE A 346 14.77 -35.14 19.28
N ASP A 347 14.39 -34.08 18.57
CA ASP A 347 14.93 -32.72 18.73
C ASP A 347 14.69 -32.18 20.15
N HIS A 348 13.47 -32.39 20.68
CA HIS A 348 13.10 -31.98 22.04
C HIS A 348 13.93 -32.72 23.10
N ALA A 349 14.04 -34.04 23.00
CA ALA A 349 14.66 -34.83 24.07
C ALA A 349 16.18 -34.96 23.97
N SER A 350 16.78 -34.90 22.77
CA SER A 350 18.24 -35.00 22.59
C SER A 350 18.93 -33.64 22.37
N GLY A 351 18.16 -32.56 22.17
CA GLY A 351 18.69 -31.22 21.90
C GLY A 351 19.31 -31.04 20.52
N THR A 352 19.29 -32.07 19.65
CA THR A 352 19.80 -31.97 18.29
C THR A 352 19.02 -32.85 17.31
N ARG A 353 19.02 -32.44 16.05
CA ARG A 353 18.43 -33.18 14.92
C ARG A 353 19.40 -33.35 13.76
N ASP A 354 20.69 -33.11 14.03
CA ASP A 354 21.76 -33.28 13.06
C ASP A 354 22.15 -34.76 12.97
N ILE A 355 22.00 -35.35 11.79
CA ILE A 355 22.37 -36.73 11.51
C ILE A 355 23.86 -36.98 11.61
N ALA A 356 24.72 -35.99 11.86
CA ALA A 356 26.12 -36.21 12.22
C ALA A 356 26.28 -36.51 13.72
N LYS A 357 25.42 -35.94 14.57
CA LYS A 357 25.53 -35.99 16.04
C LYS A 357 24.72 -37.10 16.73
N LEU A 358 23.76 -37.72 16.04
CA LEU A 358 22.91 -38.79 16.58
C LEU A 358 23.48 -40.20 16.31
N SER A 359 24.05 -40.90 17.28
CA SER A 359 24.55 -42.28 17.10
C SER A 359 23.95 -43.23 18.13
N GLY A 360 23.51 -44.41 17.69
CA GLY A 360 23.06 -45.48 18.58
C GLY A 360 21.63 -45.35 19.13
N LEU A 361 20.85 -44.37 18.67
CA LEU A 361 19.49 -44.10 19.18
C LEU A 361 18.54 -45.31 19.04
N GLY A 362 18.66 -46.10 17.96
CA GLY A 362 17.79 -47.26 17.76
C GLY A 362 17.96 -48.35 18.82
N ARG A 363 19.17 -48.51 19.36
CA ARG A 363 19.45 -49.44 20.46
C ARG A 363 19.05 -48.86 21.82
N ALA A 364 19.30 -47.57 22.01
CA ALA A 364 18.98 -46.88 23.27
C ALA A 364 17.46 -46.73 23.50
N LYS A 365 16.68 -46.50 22.42
CA LYS A 365 15.22 -46.26 22.47
C LYS A 365 14.48 -47.07 21.39
N PRO A 366 14.36 -48.40 21.55
CA PRO A 366 13.76 -49.28 20.53
C PRO A 366 12.30 -48.96 20.21
N GLY A 367 11.51 -48.50 21.19
CA GLY A 367 10.11 -48.08 20.96
C GLY A 367 10.00 -46.88 20.01
N LEU A 368 10.88 -45.88 20.15
CA LEU A 368 10.93 -44.73 19.24
C LEU A 368 11.37 -45.15 17.83
N TYR A 369 12.31 -46.10 17.74
CA TYR A 369 12.72 -46.67 16.46
C TYR A 369 11.56 -47.41 15.76
N LEU A 370 10.79 -48.22 16.49
CA LEU A 370 9.63 -48.92 15.94
C LEU A 370 8.56 -47.93 15.43
N LEU A 371 8.32 -46.85 16.18
CA LEU A 371 7.41 -45.79 15.76
C LEU A 371 7.90 -45.04 14.52
N ALA A 372 9.20 -44.98 14.27
CA ALA A 372 9.80 -44.28 13.13
C ALA A 372 9.93 -45.15 11.89
N ILE A 373 10.30 -46.42 12.05
CA ILE A 373 10.53 -47.34 10.93
C ILE A 373 9.24 -47.60 10.16
N ILE A 374 8.10 -47.78 10.82
CA ILE A 374 6.84 -48.12 10.15
C ILE A 374 6.38 -46.99 9.22
N PRO A 375 6.24 -45.72 9.65
CA PRO A 375 5.96 -44.60 8.74
C PRO A 375 7.02 -44.41 7.66
N ALA A 376 8.31 -44.63 7.96
CA ALA A 376 9.38 -44.50 6.96
C ALA A 376 9.29 -45.60 5.88
N LEU A 377 8.95 -46.83 6.24
CA LEU A 377 8.69 -47.93 5.31
C LEU A 377 7.41 -47.67 4.50
N SER A 378 6.38 -47.08 5.10
CA SER A 378 5.19 -46.65 4.37
C SER A 378 5.53 -45.55 3.37
N MET A 379 6.35 -44.57 3.75
CA MET A 379 6.83 -43.53 2.84
C MET A 379 7.65 -44.11 1.68
N ALA A 380 8.44 -45.15 1.93
CA ALA A 380 9.17 -45.90 0.91
C ALA A 380 8.24 -46.68 -0.02
N GLY A 381 7.11 -47.20 0.48
CA GLY A 381 6.17 -48.03 -0.26
C GLY A 381 6.44 -49.53 -0.06
N ILE A 382 6.63 -49.96 1.19
CA ILE A 382 6.92 -51.35 1.55
C ILE A 382 5.64 -52.08 1.98
N PRO A 383 5.35 -53.30 1.48
CA PRO A 383 4.23 -54.11 1.94
C PRO A 383 4.35 -54.48 3.44
N PRO A 384 3.25 -54.55 4.22
CA PRO A 384 1.85 -54.36 3.84
C PRO A 384 1.29 -52.97 4.20
N LEU A 385 2.08 -51.90 4.09
CA LEU A 385 1.70 -50.57 4.59
C LEU A 385 0.86 -49.77 3.58
N LEU A 386 0.06 -48.81 4.06
CA LEU A 386 -0.81 -47.99 3.18
C LEU A 386 -0.04 -47.29 2.05
N GLY A 387 1.19 -46.85 2.30
CA GLY A 387 1.99 -46.22 1.24
C GLY A 387 2.44 -47.18 0.14
N PHE A 388 2.49 -48.49 0.38
CA PHE A 388 2.64 -49.49 -0.69
C PHE A 388 1.37 -49.55 -1.54
N VAL A 389 0.21 -49.72 -0.91
CA VAL A 389 -1.11 -49.76 -1.58
C VAL A 389 -1.30 -48.56 -2.50
N ALA A 390 -1.03 -47.35 -1.99
CA ALA A 390 -1.20 -46.12 -2.76
C ALA A 390 -0.24 -46.01 -3.96
N LYS A 391 1.04 -46.39 -3.79
CA LYS A 391 2.04 -46.32 -4.87
C LYS A 391 1.85 -47.41 -5.91
N GLU A 392 1.47 -48.61 -5.49
CA GLU A 392 1.14 -49.70 -6.39
C GLU A 392 -0.07 -49.32 -7.25
N ALA A 393 -1.13 -48.79 -6.65
CA ALA A 393 -2.28 -48.26 -7.37
C ALA A 393 -1.91 -47.14 -8.35
N THR A 394 -0.92 -46.31 -8.00
CA THR A 394 -0.41 -45.28 -8.91
C THR A 394 0.31 -45.86 -10.12
N LEU A 395 1.16 -46.88 -9.92
CA LEU A 395 1.86 -47.54 -11.01
C LEU A 395 0.88 -48.26 -11.94
N GLU A 396 -0.12 -48.92 -11.37
CA GLU A 396 -1.19 -49.60 -12.11
C GLU A 396 -2.03 -48.61 -12.93
N ALA A 397 -2.43 -47.48 -12.32
CA ALA A 397 -3.19 -46.42 -12.99
C ALA A 397 -2.40 -45.85 -14.18
N ILE A 398 -1.10 -45.54 -14.02
CA ILE A 398 -0.29 -45.00 -15.12
C ILE A 398 -0.13 -46.02 -16.24
N LEU A 399 0.06 -47.31 -15.94
CA LEU A 399 0.29 -48.34 -16.95
C LEU A 399 -0.90 -48.51 -17.90
N HIS A 400 -2.11 -48.41 -17.35
CA HIS A 400 -3.36 -48.59 -18.09
C HIS A 400 -4.05 -47.27 -18.45
N GLU A 401 -3.39 -46.13 -18.24
CA GLU A 401 -3.97 -44.81 -18.51
C GLU A 401 -4.26 -44.61 -19.99
N SER A 402 -5.49 -44.17 -20.30
CA SER A 402 -5.96 -43.89 -21.65
C SER A 402 -5.81 -42.42 -22.05
N LEU A 403 -5.79 -41.49 -21.09
CA LEU A 403 -5.64 -40.05 -21.37
C LEU A 403 -4.21 -39.69 -21.82
N LEU A 404 -3.21 -40.48 -21.41
CA LEU A 404 -1.82 -40.31 -21.81
C LEU A 404 -1.39 -41.54 -22.63
N VAL A 405 -1.13 -41.36 -23.93
CA VAL A 405 -0.76 -42.47 -24.82
C VAL A 405 0.68 -42.32 -25.33
N GLY A 406 1.43 -43.42 -25.33
CA GLY A 406 2.78 -43.47 -25.89
C GLY A 406 3.85 -42.83 -25.00
N MET A 407 4.62 -41.89 -25.56
CA MET A 407 5.80 -41.31 -24.90
C MET A 407 5.48 -40.56 -23.60
N PRO A 408 4.43 -39.70 -23.50
CA PRO A 408 4.08 -39.02 -22.26
C PRO A 408 3.82 -39.95 -21.08
N ARG A 409 3.07 -41.04 -21.31
CA ARG A 409 2.80 -42.08 -20.29
C ARG A 409 4.09 -42.76 -19.83
N ASN A 410 4.94 -43.13 -20.77
CA ASN A 410 6.21 -43.80 -20.47
C ASN A 410 7.17 -42.86 -19.72
N MET A 411 7.23 -41.58 -20.09
CA MET A 411 8.03 -40.57 -19.37
C MET A 411 7.52 -40.36 -17.94
N LEU A 412 6.19 -40.29 -17.76
CA LEU A 412 5.58 -40.21 -16.45
C LEU A 412 5.90 -41.44 -15.59
N LEU A 413 5.73 -42.65 -16.14
CA LEU A 413 6.05 -43.90 -15.46
C LEU A 413 7.51 -43.96 -15.03
N VAL A 414 8.44 -43.69 -15.95
CA VAL A 414 9.88 -43.69 -15.66
C VAL A 414 10.22 -42.62 -14.61
N GLY A 415 9.66 -41.42 -14.73
CA GLY A 415 9.87 -40.34 -13.76
C GLY A 415 9.39 -40.72 -12.36
N VAL A 416 8.21 -41.33 -12.25
CA VAL A 416 7.63 -41.82 -10.98
C VAL A 416 8.46 -42.95 -10.38
N VAL A 417 8.91 -43.90 -11.19
CA VAL A 417 9.78 -45.01 -10.75
C VAL A 417 11.11 -44.47 -10.21
N VAL A 418 11.79 -43.60 -10.96
CA VAL A 418 13.07 -43.00 -10.53
C VAL A 418 12.88 -42.13 -9.29
N GLY A 419 11.84 -41.30 -9.23
CA GLY A 419 11.54 -40.50 -8.04
C GLY A 419 11.19 -41.37 -6.82
N SER A 420 10.56 -42.52 -7.03
CA SER A 420 10.26 -43.48 -5.97
C SER A 420 11.50 -44.22 -5.48
N MET A 421 12.47 -44.51 -6.36
CA MET A 421 13.80 -45.02 -5.96
C MET A 421 14.52 -44.03 -5.05
N LEU A 422 14.49 -42.73 -5.39
CA LEU A 422 15.03 -41.67 -4.53
C LEU A 422 14.28 -41.59 -3.19
N THR A 423 12.96 -41.79 -3.21
CA THR A 423 12.14 -41.86 -2.00
C THR A 423 12.56 -42.99 -1.07
N MET A 424 12.76 -44.19 -1.59
CA MET A 424 13.31 -45.30 -0.83
C MET A 424 14.69 -44.96 -0.26
N ALA A 425 15.58 -44.39 -1.09
CA ALA A 425 16.93 -44.05 -0.68
C ALA A 425 16.96 -43.01 0.46
N TYR A 426 16.13 -41.95 0.40
CA TYR A 426 16.09 -40.95 1.47
C TYR A 426 15.31 -41.42 2.70
N ALA A 427 14.35 -42.35 2.56
CA ALA A 427 13.71 -43.00 3.70
C ALA A 427 14.73 -43.81 4.51
N LEU A 428 15.57 -44.60 3.84
CA LEU A 428 16.69 -45.30 4.46
C LEU A 428 17.71 -44.32 5.04
N ARG A 429 18.02 -43.22 4.35
CA ARG A 429 18.91 -42.17 4.87
C ARG A 429 18.38 -41.56 6.16
N PHE A 430 17.09 -41.31 6.26
CA PHE A 430 16.44 -40.82 7.47
C PHE A 430 16.61 -41.81 8.62
N LEU A 431 16.26 -43.09 8.40
CA LEU A 431 16.38 -44.13 9.42
C LEU A 431 17.82 -44.36 9.86
N TRP A 432 18.76 -44.43 8.90
CA TRP A 432 20.17 -44.55 9.17
C TRP A 432 20.71 -43.34 9.93
N GLY A 433 20.37 -42.12 9.49
CA GLY A 433 20.87 -40.88 10.07
C GLY A 433 20.40 -40.62 11.49
N ALA A 434 19.18 -41.04 11.84
CA ALA A 434 18.63 -40.89 13.19
C ALA A 434 19.00 -42.05 14.12
N PHE A 435 18.94 -43.30 13.65
CA PHE A 435 18.91 -44.48 14.53
C PHE A 435 20.12 -45.40 14.44
N ALA A 436 20.93 -45.33 13.38
CA ALA A 436 22.05 -46.25 13.23
C ALA A 436 23.22 -45.93 14.18
N VAL A 437 24.02 -46.96 14.44
CA VAL A 437 25.35 -46.83 15.07
C VAL A 437 26.32 -46.37 13.99
N LYS A 438 26.95 -45.20 14.17
CA LYS A 438 27.86 -44.63 13.17
C LYS A 438 29.27 -45.19 13.30
N LYS A 439 30.11 -44.87 12.32
CA LYS A 439 31.55 -45.17 12.35
C LYS A 439 32.35 -43.88 12.39
N ASP A 440 33.47 -43.89 13.10
CA ASP A 440 34.43 -42.79 13.11
C ASP A 440 35.29 -42.80 11.82
N LYS A 441 36.16 -41.81 11.66
CA LYS A 441 37.09 -41.64 10.53
C LYS A 441 37.99 -42.86 10.31
N ASP A 442 38.35 -43.55 11.39
CA ASP A 442 39.18 -44.75 11.36
C ASP A 442 38.36 -46.05 11.14
N GLY A 443 37.05 -45.94 10.96
CA GLY A 443 36.16 -47.07 10.65
C GLY A 443 35.61 -47.82 11.87
N GLU A 444 36.03 -47.44 13.07
CA GLU A 444 35.54 -47.97 14.35
C GLU A 444 34.10 -47.55 14.64
N ARG A 445 33.32 -48.40 15.32
CA ARG A 445 31.91 -48.09 15.63
C ARG A 445 31.84 -47.07 16.77
N LEU A 446 31.29 -45.89 16.46
CA LEU A 446 30.90 -44.90 17.47
C LEU A 446 29.79 -45.51 18.34
N GLY A 447 29.96 -45.52 19.65
CA GLY A 447 28.91 -45.96 20.60
C GLY A 447 27.66 -45.08 20.56
N THR A 448 26.92 -45.04 21.66
CA THR A 448 25.89 -44.03 21.88
C THR A 448 26.53 -42.65 21.94
N SER A 449 25.97 -41.67 21.22
CA SER A 449 26.50 -40.30 21.29
C SER A 449 26.04 -39.60 22.56
N GLU A 450 26.80 -38.61 23.03
CA GLU A 450 26.48 -37.81 24.23
C GLU A 450 25.05 -37.23 24.20
N ALA A 451 24.59 -36.77 23.03
CA ALA A 451 23.23 -36.26 22.85
C ALA A 451 22.13 -37.33 23.05
N VAL A 452 22.44 -38.61 22.76
CA VAL A 452 21.52 -39.73 22.95
C VAL A 452 21.57 -40.25 24.38
N GLU A 453 22.75 -40.26 25.01
CA GLU A 453 22.92 -40.68 26.41
C GLU A 453 22.22 -39.72 27.37
N ASN A 454 22.35 -38.42 27.13
CA ASN A 454 21.72 -37.37 27.93
C ASN A 454 20.25 -37.11 27.53
N MET A 455 19.66 -37.95 26.69
CA MET A 455 18.28 -37.79 26.22
C MET A 455 17.28 -38.01 27.36
N HIS A 456 16.49 -36.98 27.68
CA HIS A 456 15.50 -37.11 28.74
C HIS A 456 14.33 -38.04 28.33
N ALA A 457 13.55 -38.49 29.31
CA ALA A 457 12.41 -39.37 29.06
C ALA A 457 11.35 -38.70 28.17
N LEU A 458 10.74 -39.50 27.29
CA LEU A 458 9.68 -39.04 26.39
C LEU A 458 8.33 -39.10 27.12
N ALA A 459 7.67 -37.95 27.26
CA ALA A 459 6.31 -37.89 27.81
C ALA A 459 5.33 -38.65 26.89
N PRO A 460 4.25 -39.25 27.44
CA PRO A 460 3.22 -39.96 26.66
C PRO A 460 2.68 -39.16 25.46
N LEU A 461 2.47 -37.87 25.65
CA LEU A 461 1.94 -36.96 24.63
C LEU A 461 2.88 -36.73 23.43
N LEU A 462 4.17 -37.06 23.55
CA LEU A 462 5.13 -36.97 22.45
C LEU A 462 5.13 -38.22 21.56
N TRP A 463 4.63 -39.36 22.03
CA TRP A 463 4.61 -40.60 21.25
C TRP A 463 3.21 -41.13 20.96
N ILE A 464 2.17 -40.78 21.73
CA ILE A 464 0.79 -41.21 21.47
C ILE A 464 0.27 -40.72 20.10
N PRO A 465 0.35 -39.41 19.76
CA PRO A 465 -0.13 -38.93 18.45
C PRO A 465 0.55 -39.62 17.24
N PRO A 466 1.89 -39.72 17.16
CA PRO A 466 2.51 -40.47 16.06
C PRO A 466 2.20 -41.98 16.12
N ALA A 467 2.00 -42.59 17.30
CA ALA A 467 1.59 -43.99 17.40
C ALA A 467 0.21 -44.24 16.80
N ILE A 468 -0.77 -43.34 17.01
CA ILE A 468 -2.10 -43.43 16.40
C ILE A 468 -1.98 -43.39 14.87
N LEU A 469 -1.19 -42.46 14.33
CA LEU A 469 -0.98 -42.36 12.88
C LEU A 469 -0.27 -43.59 12.31
N THR A 470 0.72 -44.13 13.02
CA THR A 470 1.42 -45.36 12.65
C THR A 470 0.46 -46.55 12.65
N ALA A 471 -0.40 -46.68 13.66
CA ALA A 471 -1.41 -47.74 13.73
C ALA A 471 -2.42 -47.63 12.57
N LEU A 472 -2.89 -46.43 12.25
CA LEU A 472 -3.75 -46.20 11.09
C LEU A 472 -3.08 -46.55 9.77
N THR A 473 -1.78 -46.27 9.64
CA THR A 473 -0.98 -46.61 8.45
C THR A 473 -0.90 -48.13 8.24
N ILE A 474 -0.81 -48.90 9.32
CA ILE A 474 -0.82 -50.37 9.27
C ILE A 474 -2.24 -50.87 8.96
N PHE A 475 -3.24 -50.38 9.70
CA PHE A 475 -4.63 -50.81 9.55
C PHE A 475 -5.16 -50.58 8.13
N LEU A 476 -4.97 -49.39 7.58
CA LEU A 476 -5.41 -49.06 6.22
C LEU A 476 -4.53 -49.70 5.13
N GLY A 477 -3.32 -50.17 5.48
CA GLY A 477 -2.49 -50.97 4.58
C GLY A 477 -2.97 -52.41 4.47
N LEU A 478 -3.29 -53.03 5.61
CA LEU A 478 -3.83 -54.39 5.67
C LEU A 478 -5.27 -54.47 5.18
N GLN A 479 -6.08 -53.47 5.50
CA GLN A 479 -7.49 -53.36 5.13
C GLN A 479 -7.77 -52.01 4.45
N PRO A 480 -7.48 -51.88 3.14
CA PRO A 480 -7.67 -50.64 2.40
C PRO A 480 -9.13 -50.31 2.06
N ASN A 481 -10.05 -51.28 2.17
CA ASN A 481 -11.47 -51.13 1.81
C ASN A 481 -12.17 -49.89 2.41
N PRO A 482 -12.01 -49.53 3.69
CA PRO A 482 -12.68 -48.34 4.25
C PRO A 482 -12.25 -47.05 3.55
N LEU A 483 -10.96 -46.93 3.21
CA LEU A 483 -10.45 -45.80 2.46
C LEU A 483 -10.92 -45.85 1.00
N SER A 484 -10.89 -47.04 0.38
CA SER A 484 -11.38 -47.24 -0.99
C SER A 484 -12.84 -46.84 -1.13
N LEU A 485 -13.71 -47.24 -0.19
CA LEU A 485 -15.12 -46.88 -0.20
C LEU A 485 -15.30 -45.36 -0.09
N GLY A 486 -14.62 -44.70 0.85
CA GLY A 486 -14.71 -43.25 1.00
C GLY A 486 -14.23 -42.47 -0.23
N ILE A 487 -13.20 -42.96 -0.92
CA ILE A 487 -12.73 -42.39 -2.18
C ILE A 487 -13.74 -42.65 -3.31
N ASN A 488 -14.26 -43.88 -3.41
CA ASN A 488 -15.18 -44.26 -4.48
C ASN A 488 -16.50 -43.50 -4.39
N GLN A 489 -16.98 -43.11 -3.19
CA GLN A 489 -18.15 -42.21 -3.08
C GLN A 489 -17.97 -40.91 -3.87
N HIS A 490 -16.75 -40.34 -3.87
CA HIS A 490 -16.47 -39.16 -4.68
C HIS A 490 -16.36 -39.48 -6.17
N LEU A 491 -15.66 -40.56 -6.51
CA LEU A 491 -15.40 -40.93 -7.90
C LEU A 491 -16.65 -41.39 -8.64
N ASP A 492 -17.53 -42.14 -7.99
CA ASP A 492 -18.77 -42.65 -8.57
C ASP A 492 -19.74 -41.49 -8.88
N ASN A 493 -19.68 -40.40 -8.12
CA ASN A 493 -20.44 -39.18 -8.43
C ASN A 493 -19.89 -38.42 -9.64
N LEU A 494 -18.58 -38.49 -9.91
CA LEU A 494 -17.95 -37.79 -11.02
C LEU A 494 -18.02 -38.59 -12.33
N PHE A 495 -17.75 -39.89 -12.25
CA PHE A 495 -17.58 -40.75 -13.43
C PHE A 495 -18.71 -41.77 -13.60
N GLY A 496 -19.67 -41.84 -12.66
CA GLY A 496 -20.72 -42.86 -12.66
C GLY A 496 -20.24 -44.22 -12.13
N HIS A 497 -21.21 -45.12 -11.89
CA HIS A 497 -20.96 -46.47 -11.37
C HIS A 497 -20.34 -47.37 -12.45
N HIS A 498 -19.01 -47.43 -12.49
CA HIS A 498 -18.25 -48.39 -13.30
C HIS A 498 -17.76 -49.56 -12.43
N GLU A 499 -17.43 -50.70 -13.05
CA GLU A 499 -16.87 -51.87 -12.34
C GLU A 499 -15.82 -51.42 -11.30
N HIS A 500 -15.99 -51.89 -10.06
CA HIS A 500 -15.30 -51.34 -8.91
C HIS A 500 -13.79 -51.60 -8.97
N THR A 501 -13.02 -50.62 -9.44
CA THR A 501 -11.60 -50.51 -9.10
C THR A 501 -11.51 -50.25 -7.59
N HIS A 502 -10.90 -51.17 -6.87
CA HIS A 502 -10.76 -51.13 -5.43
C HIS A 502 -9.29 -51.12 -5.07
N LEU A 503 -8.95 -50.35 -4.03
CA LEU A 503 -7.61 -50.44 -3.45
C LEU A 503 -7.46 -51.83 -2.84
N ALA A 504 -6.54 -52.64 -3.37
CA ALA A 504 -6.15 -53.91 -2.76
C ALA A 504 -4.71 -53.87 -2.25
N LEU A 505 -4.44 -54.62 -1.18
CA LEU A 505 -3.08 -54.84 -0.72
C LEU A 505 -2.25 -55.61 -1.76
N TRP A 506 -2.88 -56.55 -2.47
CA TRP A 506 -2.20 -57.46 -3.38
C TRP A 506 -3.06 -57.73 -4.61
N HIS A 507 -2.56 -57.34 -5.79
CA HIS A 507 -3.24 -57.52 -7.08
C HIS A 507 -2.70 -58.73 -7.87
N GLY A 508 -1.83 -59.56 -7.27
CA GLY A 508 -1.15 -60.68 -7.93
C GLY A 508 0.29 -60.37 -8.35
N ILE A 509 0.92 -61.28 -9.10
CA ILE A 509 2.25 -61.04 -9.69
C ILE A 509 2.06 -60.22 -10.97
N THR A 510 2.10 -58.90 -10.82
CA THR A 510 1.85 -57.94 -11.91
C THR A 510 3.11 -57.13 -12.25
N ILE A 511 3.08 -56.38 -13.36
CA ILE A 511 4.17 -55.46 -13.75
C ILE A 511 4.40 -54.38 -12.68
N PRO A 512 3.37 -53.72 -12.11
CA PRO A 512 3.53 -52.81 -10.97
C PRO A 512 4.34 -53.42 -9.82
N LEU A 513 4.07 -54.68 -9.45
CA LEU A 513 4.79 -55.34 -8.36
C LEU A 513 6.27 -55.52 -8.69
N GLY A 514 6.58 -55.88 -9.93
CA GLY A 514 7.96 -55.95 -10.44
C GLY A 514 8.67 -54.58 -10.40
N LEU A 515 7.97 -53.51 -10.76
CA LEU A 515 8.49 -52.14 -10.65
C LEU A 515 8.67 -51.70 -9.19
N SER A 516 7.75 -52.06 -8.30
CA SER A 516 7.85 -51.82 -6.86
C SER A 516 9.06 -52.55 -6.25
N LEU A 517 9.30 -53.81 -6.62
CA LEU A 517 10.51 -54.54 -6.23
C LEU A 517 11.77 -53.85 -6.75
N LEU A 518 11.77 -53.42 -8.02
CA LEU A 518 12.88 -52.67 -8.61
C LEU A 518 13.15 -51.35 -7.86
N ILE A 519 12.11 -50.60 -7.51
CA ILE A 519 12.20 -49.37 -6.72
C ILE A 519 12.88 -49.62 -5.38
N VAL A 520 12.48 -50.68 -4.67
CA VAL A 520 13.03 -51.05 -3.36
C VAL A 520 14.49 -51.45 -3.48
N VAL A 521 14.83 -52.34 -4.41
CA VAL A 521 16.20 -52.84 -4.62
C VAL A 521 17.13 -51.72 -5.04
N VAL A 522 16.77 -50.93 -6.05
CA VAL A 522 17.62 -49.83 -6.54
C VAL A 522 17.73 -48.73 -5.49
N GLY A 523 16.64 -48.35 -4.82
CA GLY A 523 16.68 -47.36 -3.73
C GLY A 523 17.59 -47.80 -2.57
N PHE A 524 17.58 -49.08 -2.22
CA PHE A 524 18.51 -49.66 -1.26
C PHE A 524 19.96 -49.57 -1.74
N ILE A 525 20.24 -49.95 -2.99
CA ILE A 525 21.59 -49.86 -3.58
C ILE A 525 22.09 -48.42 -3.58
N VAL A 526 21.25 -47.44 -3.95
CA VAL A 526 21.60 -46.01 -3.92
C VAL A 526 21.97 -45.56 -2.50
N HIS A 527 21.24 -46.00 -1.48
CA HIS A 527 21.58 -45.70 -0.08
C HIS A 527 22.84 -46.43 0.40
N TRP A 528 23.01 -47.70 0.02
CA TRP A 528 24.19 -48.50 0.35
C TRP A 528 25.47 -47.84 -0.20
N GLN A 529 25.42 -47.44 -1.47
CA GLN A 529 26.48 -46.74 -2.19
C GLN A 529 26.46 -45.21 -1.96
N ARG A 530 25.90 -44.72 -0.85
CA ARG A 530 25.80 -43.27 -0.56
C ARG A 530 27.13 -42.51 -0.62
N ASN A 531 28.26 -43.16 -0.34
CA ASN A 531 29.59 -42.56 -0.44
C ASN A 531 29.98 -42.27 -1.90
N VAL A 532 29.53 -43.10 -2.84
CA VAL A 532 29.68 -42.87 -4.28
C VAL A 532 28.74 -41.74 -4.68
N VAL A 533 27.47 -41.80 -4.30
CA VAL A 533 26.46 -40.74 -4.58
C VAL A 533 26.93 -39.37 -4.09
N ALA A 534 27.57 -39.31 -2.91
CA ALA A 534 28.12 -38.08 -2.35
C ALA A 534 29.18 -37.42 -3.25
N LYS A 535 29.94 -38.18 -4.06
CA LYS A 535 30.91 -37.62 -5.02
C LYS A 535 30.23 -36.86 -6.17
N TRP A 536 28.99 -37.23 -6.50
CA TRP A 536 28.18 -36.58 -7.54
C TRP A 536 27.37 -35.39 -6.98
N GLN A 537 27.41 -35.16 -5.67
CA GLN A 537 26.77 -34.00 -5.04
C GLN A 537 27.73 -32.80 -5.10
N PHE A 538 27.70 -32.08 -6.22
CA PHE A 538 28.50 -30.87 -6.41
C PHE A 538 28.24 -29.84 -5.29
N GLN A 539 29.31 -29.12 -4.91
CA GLN A 539 29.23 -28.05 -3.90
C GLN A 539 28.30 -26.93 -4.38
N TYR A 540 28.40 -26.56 -5.65
CA TYR A 540 27.50 -25.62 -6.32
C TYR A 540 26.39 -26.38 -7.08
N PRO A 541 25.11 -26.04 -6.91
CA PRO A 541 24.03 -26.67 -7.67
C PRO A 541 24.14 -26.31 -9.15
N ALA A 542 24.03 -27.30 -10.05
CA ALA A 542 24.12 -27.08 -11.50
C ALA A 542 23.06 -26.09 -12.04
N LEU A 543 21.88 -26.06 -11.44
CA LEU A 543 20.77 -25.15 -11.80
C LEU A 543 20.78 -23.85 -10.98
N GLY A 544 21.84 -23.59 -10.19
CA GLY A 544 21.89 -22.49 -9.24
C GLY A 544 21.01 -22.70 -8.01
N SER A 545 20.94 -21.69 -7.13
CA SER A 545 20.11 -21.73 -5.92
C SER A 545 18.88 -20.83 -6.09
N ALA A 546 17.68 -21.40 -5.87
CA ALA A 546 16.44 -20.66 -5.95
C ALA A 546 16.37 -19.52 -4.92
N ASP A 547 16.98 -19.69 -3.75
CA ASP A 547 17.14 -18.62 -2.76
C ASP A 547 17.95 -17.42 -3.29
N ALA A 548 19.07 -17.66 -3.99
CA ALA A 548 19.85 -16.56 -4.59
C ALA A 548 19.12 -15.90 -5.75
N ALA A 549 18.32 -16.65 -6.52
CA ALA A 549 17.47 -16.08 -7.57
C ALA A 549 16.41 -15.15 -6.95
N TYR A 550 15.76 -15.57 -5.87
CA TYR A 550 14.83 -14.73 -5.11
C TYR A 550 15.50 -13.45 -4.58
N ASP A 551 16.67 -13.57 -3.94
CA ASP A 551 17.42 -12.42 -3.43
C ASP A 551 17.81 -11.44 -4.56
N SER A 552 18.19 -11.97 -5.71
CA SER A 552 18.58 -11.19 -6.89
C SER A 552 17.39 -10.41 -7.47
N VAL A 553 16.19 -11.02 -7.52
CA VAL A 553 14.95 -10.34 -7.92
C VAL A 553 14.61 -9.21 -6.96
N LEU A 554 14.67 -9.46 -5.65
CA LEU A 554 14.42 -8.41 -4.65
C LEU A 554 15.43 -7.27 -4.73
N GLN A 555 16.70 -7.58 -4.95
CA GLN A 555 17.74 -6.57 -5.13
C GLN A 555 17.49 -5.73 -6.38
N ALA A 556 17.12 -6.36 -7.50
CA ALA A 556 16.77 -5.66 -8.74
C ALA A 556 15.58 -4.71 -8.54
N LEU A 557 14.51 -5.18 -7.89
CA LEU A 557 13.34 -4.36 -7.57
C LEU A 557 13.68 -3.19 -6.65
N ARG A 558 14.53 -3.42 -5.63
CA ARG A 558 15.00 -2.35 -4.73
C ARG A 558 15.82 -1.31 -5.47
N THR A 559 16.75 -1.73 -6.33
CA THR A 559 17.56 -0.81 -7.14
C THR A 559 16.69 -0.03 -8.11
N LEU A 560 15.71 -0.68 -8.74
CA LEU A 560 14.75 0.01 -9.62
C LEU A 560 13.94 1.04 -8.84
N SER A 561 13.38 0.66 -7.69
CA SER A 561 12.62 1.56 -6.81
C SER A 561 13.44 2.79 -6.39
N LEU A 562 14.69 2.59 -5.97
CA LEU A 562 15.59 3.69 -5.60
C LEU A 562 15.95 4.57 -6.80
N ARG A 563 16.21 3.97 -7.97
CA ARG A 563 16.50 4.73 -9.21
C ARG A 563 15.30 5.57 -9.65
N THR A 564 14.10 5.01 -9.62
CA THR A 564 12.86 5.72 -9.97
C THR A 564 12.58 6.86 -8.98
N THR A 565 12.79 6.63 -7.68
CA THR A 565 12.63 7.68 -6.67
C THR A 565 13.66 8.79 -6.85
N ALA A 566 14.93 8.44 -7.07
CA ALA A 566 16.00 9.41 -7.29
C ALA A 566 15.85 10.18 -8.62
N SER A 567 15.22 9.58 -9.64
CA SER A 567 14.98 10.26 -10.92
C SER A 567 13.78 11.20 -10.86
N THR A 568 12.70 10.82 -10.16
CA THR A 568 11.43 11.57 -10.10
C THR A 568 11.38 12.59 -8.96
N GLN A 569 11.86 12.25 -7.76
CA GLN A 569 11.75 13.07 -6.54
C GLN A 569 13.09 13.72 -6.16
N ARG A 570 13.66 14.51 -7.08
CA ARG A 570 14.97 15.18 -6.88
C ARG A 570 14.94 16.36 -5.89
N GLY A 571 13.75 16.78 -5.42
CA GLY A 571 13.58 17.97 -4.59
C GLY A 571 13.78 19.31 -5.34
N SER A 572 13.92 19.29 -6.67
CA SER A 572 14.08 20.49 -7.49
C SER A 572 12.72 21.05 -7.91
N LEU A 573 12.38 22.25 -7.40
CA LEU A 573 11.19 22.99 -7.83
C LEU A 573 11.17 23.19 -9.35
N GLN A 574 12.33 23.43 -9.95
CA GLN A 574 12.44 23.69 -11.39
C GLN A 574 12.07 22.46 -12.21
N MET A 575 12.51 21.27 -11.79
CA MET A 575 12.13 20.03 -12.45
C MET A 575 10.62 19.79 -12.33
N ASN A 576 10.07 19.99 -11.13
CA ASN A 576 8.63 19.83 -10.90
C ASN A 576 7.82 20.79 -11.77
N MET A 577 8.22 22.07 -11.85
CA MET A 577 7.60 23.06 -12.73
C MET A 577 7.74 22.67 -14.20
N SER A 578 8.92 22.19 -14.64
CA SER A 578 9.10 21.71 -16.01
C SER A 578 8.20 20.53 -16.36
N ILE A 579 7.95 19.61 -15.42
CA ILE A 579 7.02 18.48 -15.60
C ILE A 579 5.58 19.00 -15.68
N ILE A 580 5.18 19.92 -14.79
CA ILE A 580 3.83 20.50 -14.78
C ILE A 580 3.56 21.23 -16.09
N PHE A 581 4.47 22.13 -16.50
CA PHE A 581 4.38 22.86 -17.76
C PHE A 581 4.47 21.95 -18.98
N GLY A 582 5.33 20.93 -18.95
CA GLY A 582 5.40 19.92 -20.00
C GLY A 582 4.09 19.15 -20.15
N THR A 583 3.43 18.81 -19.03
CA THR A 583 2.13 18.14 -19.02
C THR A 583 1.02 19.07 -19.54
N LEU A 584 1.03 20.34 -19.11
CA LEU A 584 0.10 21.39 -19.57
C LEU A 584 0.23 21.65 -21.07
N MET A 585 1.43 21.47 -21.64
CA MET A 585 1.66 21.58 -23.09
C MET A 585 1.25 20.31 -23.83
N ILE A 586 1.73 19.14 -23.41
CA ILE A 586 1.62 17.90 -24.19
C ILE A 586 0.20 17.34 -24.17
N LEU A 587 -0.44 17.29 -22.99
CA LEU A 587 -1.71 16.60 -22.84
C LEU A 587 -2.84 17.30 -23.64
N PRO A 588 -3.07 18.62 -23.53
CA PRO A 588 -4.11 19.30 -24.30
C PRO A 588 -3.84 19.27 -25.80
N VAL A 589 -2.59 19.41 -26.23
CA VAL A 589 -2.23 19.36 -27.66
C VAL A 589 -2.50 17.97 -28.25
N ILE A 590 -2.16 16.88 -27.55
CA ILE A 590 -2.52 15.52 -27.99
C ILE A 590 -4.03 15.35 -28.11
N MET A 591 -4.80 15.91 -27.18
CA MET A 591 -6.27 15.84 -27.23
C MET A 591 -6.84 16.66 -28.38
N LEU A 592 -6.31 17.86 -28.65
CA LEU A 592 -6.70 18.69 -29.80
C LEU A 592 -6.41 17.98 -31.14
N ILE A 593 -5.24 17.35 -31.27
CA ILE A 593 -4.87 16.57 -32.48
C ILE A 593 -5.83 15.40 -32.70
N ARG A 594 -6.40 14.83 -31.63
CA ARG A 594 -7.40 13.75 -31.70
C ARG A 594 -8.84 14.25 -31.85
N GLY A 595 -9.10 15.55 -31.74
CA GLY A 595 -10.44 16.13 -31.75
C GLY A 595 -10.94 16.54 -33.14
N ASP A 596 -12.27 16.55 -33.32
CA ASP A 596 -12.95 16.75 -34.62
C ASP A 596 -13.29 18.22 -34.96
N LEU A 597 -12.81 19.22 -34.23
CA LEU A 597 -13.11 20.63 -34.53
C LEU A 597 -12.23 21.12 -35.69
N THR A 598 -12.80 21.19 -36.89
CA THR A 598 -12.09 21.61 -38.12
C THR A 598 -12.25 23.09 -38.46
N ASN A 599 -13.24 23.77 -37.89
CA ASN A 599 -13.51 25.18 -38.16
C ASN A 599 -13.20 26.04 -36.93
N VAL A 600 -12.16 26.87 -37.05
CA VAL A 600 -11.69 27.74 -35.96
C VAL A 600 -11.70 29.18 -36.46
N HIS A 601 -12.61 29.99 -35.91
CA HIS A 601 -12.67 31.42 -36.13
C HIS A 601 -11.85 32.15 -35.05
N MET A 602 -10.94 33.02 -35.45
CA MET A 602 -10.13 33.82 -34.52
C MET A 602 -10.21 35.29 -34.91
N GLU A 603 -10.69 36.11 -33.98
CA GLU A 603 -10.61 37.56 -34.09
C GLU A 603 -9.34 38.03 -33.38
N VAL A 604 -8.43 38.65 -34.14
CA VAL A 604 -7.11 39.05 -33.62
C VAL A 604 -7.19 40.31 -32.77
N ALA A 605 -8.02 41.27 -33.20
CA ALA A 605 -8.34 42.49 -32.45
C ALA A 605 -9.61 43.13 -33.02
N GLU A 606 -10.46 43.66 -32.14
CA GLU A 606 -11.64 44.44 -32.52
C GLU A 606 -11.28 45.91 -32.78
N ASN A 607 -10.21 46.39 -32.13
CA ASN A 607 -9.80 47.78 -32.17
C ASN A 607 -8.26 47.91 -32.33
N PRO A 608 -7.74 48.78 -33.19
CA PRO A 608 -6.29 49.02 -33.34
C PRO A 608 -5.56 49.33 -32.01
N TRP A 609 -6.24 49.96 -31.05
CA TRP A 609 -5.67 50.24 -29.73
C TRP A 609 -5.37 48.98 -28.90
N GLN A 610 -6.09 47.87 -29.14
CA GLN A 610 -5.80 46.58 -28.51
C GLN A 610 -4.46 46.01 -29.01
N ILE A 611 -4.15 46.19 -30.30
CA ILE A 611 -2.88 45.78 -30.89
C ILE A 611 -1.73 46.56 -30.26
N VAL A 612 -1.88 47.88 -30.11
CA VAL A 612 -0.87 48.73 -29.46
C VAL A 612 -0.62 48.27 -28.02
N ALA A 613 -1.69 48.03 -27.25
CA ALA A 613 -1.59 47.53 -25.89
C ALA A 613 -0.90 46.16 -25.81
N ALA A 614 -1.26 45.23 -26.71
CA ALA A 614 -0.65 43.91 -26.79
C ALA A 614 0.84 43.98 -27.13
N VAL A 615 1.24 44.86 -28.06
CA VAL A 615 2.66 45.07 -28.40
C VAL A 615 3.44 45.58 -27.19
N ILE A 616 2.89 46.54 -26.44
CA ILE A 616 3.51 47.04 -25.21
C ILE A 616 3.67 45.91 -24.18
N ILE A 617 2.63 45.09 -23.98
CA ILE A 617 2.67 43.94 -23.07
C ILE A 617 3.72 42.92 -23.50
N MET A 618 3.80 42.57 -24.80
CA MET A 618 4.78 41.62 -25.32
C MET A 618 6.21 42.12 -25.13
N VAL A 619 6.48 43.39 -25.46
CA VAL A 619 7.81 44.00 -25.28
C VAL A 619 8.19 44.03 -23.81
N ALA A 620 7.26 44.44 -22.93
CA ALA A 620 7.50 44.46 -21.48
C ALA A 620 7.75 43.05 -20.93
N ALA A 621 6.95 42.05 -21.32
CA ALA A 621 7.13 40.66 -20.89
C ALA A 621 8.49 40.10 -21.31
N ILE A 622 8.91 40.34 -22.56
CA ILE A 622 10.23 39.91 -23.06
C ILE A 622 11.34 40.64 -22.30
N ALA A 623 11.24 41.97 -22.14
CA ALA A 623 12.22 42.77 -21.42
C ALA A 623 12.38 42.31 -19.96
N ALA A 624 11.29 41.95 -19.28
CA ALA A 624 11.31 41.44 -17.92
C ALA A 624 12.13 40.14 -17.79
N THR A 625 12.14 39.27 -18.80
CA THR A 625 12.92 38.02 -18.77
C THR A 625 14.44 38.20 -18.94
N VAL A 626 14.87 39.35 -19.48
CA VAL A 626 16.28 39.66 -19.75
C VAL A 626 16.86 40.62 -18.71
N THR A 627 16.02 41.21 -17.85
CA THR A 627 16.44 42.22 -16.88
C THR A 627 17.08 41.60 -15.64
N ASP A 628 18.36 41.90 -15.40
CA ASP A 628 19.10 41.40 -14.22
C ASP A 628 18.75 42.15 -12.91
N ASN A 629 18.27 43.39 -13.01
CA ASN A 629 17.90 44.21 -11.86
C ASN A 629 16.47 43.91 -11.43
N ARG A 630 16.29 43.43 -10.19
CA ARG A 630 14.98 42.99 -9.70
C ARG A 630 13.95 44.12 -9.59
N LEU A 631 14.38 45.33 -9.25
CA LEU A 631 13.48 46.49 -9.14
C LEU A 631 12.97 46.89 -10.52
N SER A 632 13.88 47.00 -11.49
CA SER A 632 13.51 47.26 -12.89
C SER A 632 12.61 46.16 -13.44
N GLY A 633 12.90 44.89 -13.13
CA GLY A 633 12.09 43.74 -13.54
C GLY A 633 10.64 43.84 -13.04
N VAL A 634 10.42 44.18 -11.77
CA VAL A 634 9.06 44.36 -11.23
C VAL A 634 8.34 45.53 -11.86
N ILE A 635 9.01 46.66 -12.09
CA ILE A 635 8.38 47.81 -12.76
C ILE A 635 7.96 47.43 -14.19
N ILE A 636 8.81 46.70 -14.93
CA ILE A 636 8.51 46.23 -16.28
C ILE A 636 7.34 45.23 -16.26
N VAL A 637 7.29 44.30 -15.31
CA VAL A 637 6.11 43.44 -15.11
C VAL A 637 4.86 44.28 -14.82
N GLY A 638 4.96 45.34 -14.02
CA GLY A 638 3.84 46.23 -13.76
C GLY A 638 3.27 46.89 -15.03
N VAL A 639 4.10 47.20 -16.02
CA VAL A 639 3.64 47.71 -17.34
C VAL A 639 2.68 46.70 -18.01
N THR A 640 2.91 45.40 -17.84
CA THR A 640 1.99 44.37 -18.38
C THR A 640 0.62 44.41 -17.71
N GLY A 641 0.57 44.66 -16.38
CA GLY A 641 -0.68 44.77 -15.64
C GLY A 641 -1.47 46.03 -15.99
N TYR A 642 -0.80 47.18 -16.16
CA TYR A 642 -1.44 48.41 -16.65
C TYR A 642 -1.91 48.26 -18.10
N GLY A 643 -1.14 47.57 -18.95
CA GLY A 643 -1.56 47.23 -20.31
C GLY A 643 -2.83 46.36 -20.32
N LEU A 644 -2.92 45.38 -19.42
CA LEU A 644 -4.11 44.54 -19.27
C LEU A 644 -5.33 45.34 -18.80
N SER A 645 -5.16 46.25 -17.84
CA SER A 645 -6.23 47.18 -17.41
C SER A 645 -6.77 48.00 -18.58
N PHE A 646 -5.89 48.49 -19.45
CA PHE A 646 -6.30 49.21 -20.66
C PHE A 646 -7.08 48.31 -21.64
N ILE A 647 -6.67 47.05 -21.81
CA ILE A 647 -7.42 46.06 -22.59
C ILE A 647 -8.82 45.82 -22.00
N PHE A 648 -8.97 45.68 -20.68
CA PHE A 648 -10.28 45.54 -20.04
C PHE A 648 -11.18 46.76 -20.26
N ALA A 649 -10.61 47.96 -20.19
CA ALA A 649 -11.36 49.19 -20.48
C ALA A 649 -11.87 49.23 -21.94
N LEU A 650 -11.05 48.78 -22.90
CA LEU A 650 -11.44 48.72 -24.32
C LEU A 650 -12.53 47.68 -24.59
N HIS A 651 -12.62 46.61 -23.81
CA HIS A 651 -13.70 45.60 -23.88
C HIS A 651 -14.97 46.01 -23.11
N GLY A 652 -15.05 47.26 -22.62
CA GLY A 652 -16.21 47.73 -21.88
C GLY A 652 -16.35 47.12 -20.48
N ALA A 653 -15.24 46.69 -19.86
CA ALA A 653 -15.21 46.15 -18.49
C ALA A 653 -14.56 47.16 -17.51
N PRO A 654 -15.23 48.29 -17.18
CA PRO A 654 -14.65 49.37 -16.38
C PRO A 654 -14.34 48.94 -14.94
N ASP A 655 -15.14 48.07 -14.33
CA ASP A 655 -14.88 47.55 -12.98
C ASP A 655 -13.58 46.74 -12.93
N LEU A 656 -13.40 45.80 -13.87
CA LEU A 656 -12.18 45.00 -13.96
C LEU A 656 -10.96 45.88 -14.24
N ALA A 657 -11.11 46.87 -15.12
CA ALA A 657 -10.03 47.81 -15.43
C ALA A 657 -9.61 48.61 -14.20
N LEU A 658 -10.58 49.14 -13.43
CA LEU A 658 -10.34 49.88 -12.19
C LEU A 658 -9.66 48.99 -11.15
N THR A 659 -10.19 47.79 -10.89
CA THR A 659 -9.61 46.87 -9.91
C THR A 659 -8.22 46.43 -10.30
N GLN A 660 -7.97 46.11 -11.59
CA GLN A 660 -6.65 45.70 -12.07
C GLN A 660 -5.63 46.81 -11.88
N LEU A 661 -5.98 48.06 -12.22
CA LEU A 661 -5.10 49.21 -12.03
C LEU A 661 -4.74 49.39 -10.56
N LEU A 662 -5.74 49.38 -9.67
CA LEU A 662 -5.54 49.58 -8.24
C LEU A 662 -4.72 48.43 -7.62
N VAL A 663 -5.04 47.19 -7.95
CA VAL A 663 -4.31 46.00 -7.46
C VAL A 663 -2.87 46.02 -7.97
N GLU A 664 -2.63 46.34 -9.24
CA GLU A 664 -1.29 46.42 -9.81
C GLU A 664 -0.44 47.48 -9.08
N THR A 665 -1.01 48.65 -8.80
CA THR A 665 -0.31 49.70 -8.03
C THR A 665 0.03 49.22 -6.62
N ILE A 666 -0.90 48.55 -5.93
CA ILE A 666 -0.65 48.01 -4.58
C ILE A 666 0.44 46.93 -4.63
N ILE A 667 0.33 45.95 -5.52
CA ILE A 667 1.27 44.84 -5.66
C ILE A 667 2.67 45.37 -6.00
N MET A 668 2.78 46.34 -6.92
CA MET A 668 4.04 46.98 -7.26
C MET A 668 4.70 47.62 -6.02
N VAL A 669 3.94 48.38 -5.22
CA VAL A 669 4.48 48.97 -3.99
C VAL A 669 4.87 47.90 -2.96
N LEU A 670 4.03 46.88 -2.75
CA LEU A 670 4.33 45.79 -1.82
C LEU A 670 5.59 45.02 -2.24
N PHE A 671 5.74 44.69 -3.52
CA PHE A 671 6.96 44.06 -4.03
C PHE A 671 8.17 44.96 -3.87
N MET A 672 8.06 46.27 -4.13
CA MET A 672 9.17 47.20 -3.89
C MET A 672 9.61 47.22 -2.41
N LEU A 673 8.67 47.18 -1.47
CA LEU A 673 8.96 47.11 -0.04
C LEU A 673 9.73 45.82 0.33
N VAL A 674 9.34 44.68 -0.25
CA VAL A 674 10.02 43.39 -0.03
C VAL A 674 11.38 43.34 -0.74
N LEU A 675 11.45 43.81 -1.98
CA LEU A 675 12.65 43.74 -2.82
C LEU A 675 13.78 44.63 -2.34
N ARG A 676 13.47 45.73 -1.65
CA ARG A 676 14.46 46.55 -0.95
C ARG A 676 15.33 45.74 0.03
N ARG A 677 14.84 44.59 0.50
CA ARG A 677 15.57 43.70 1.43
C ARG A 677 16.36 42.59 0.73
N MET A 678 16.27 42.50 -0.60
CA MET A 678 16.98 41.50 -1.40
C MET A 678 18.10 42.17 -2.21
N PRO A 679 19.12 41.40 -2.67
CA PRO A 679 20.14 41.93 -3.56
C PRO A 679 19.49 42.54 -4.81
N ALA A 680 20.00 43.71 -5.25
CA ALA A 680 19.44 44.44 -6.38
C ALA A 680 19.51 43.66 -7.70
N ASN A 681 20.55 42.82 -7.86
CA ASN A 681 20.77 42.00 -9.04
C ASN A 681 20.53 40.51 -8.75
N THR A 682 20.23 39.76 -9.78
CA THR A 682 20.18 38.29 -9.72
C THR A 682 21.57 37.70 -9.98
N ASP A 683 22.24 37.17 -8.96
CA ASP A 683 23.61 36.61 -9.07
C ASP A 683 23.68 35.26 -9.79
N TRP A 684 22.58 34.77 -10.38
CA TRP A 684 22.51 33.42 -10.89
C TRP A 684 22.68 33.33 -12.41
N LYS A 685 23.84 32.84 -12.86
CA LYS A 685 24.10 32.47 -14.25
C LYS A 685 23.97 30.97 -14.44
N GLN A 686 22.96 30.54 -15.20
CA GLN A 686 22.73 29.13 -15.52
C GLN A 686 23.50 28.68 -16.77
N ASP A 687 23.66 27.36 -16.92
CA ASP A 687 24.16 26.74 -18.16
C ASP A 687 23.28 27.16 -19.38
N PRO A 688 23.89 27.70 -20.46
CA PRO A 688 23.17 28.10 -21.68
C PRO A 688 22.26 27.02 -22.26
N LYS A 689 22.63 25.73 -22.16
CA LYS A 689 21.81 24.62 -22.69
C LYS A 689 20.51 24.47 -21.92
N VAL A 690 20.56 24.57 -20.60
CA VAL A 690 19.39 24.45 -19.71
C VAL A 690 18.48 25.66 -19.89
N SER A 691 19.06 26.85 -20.07
CA SER A 691 18.30 28.07 -20.38
C SER A 691 17.52 27.95 -21.69
N ARG A 692 18.14 27.45 -22.76
CA ARG A 692 17.46 27.22 -24.05
C ARG A 692 16.29 26.23 -23.93
N LEU A 693 16.46 25.15 -23.19
CA LEU A 693 15.38 24.16 -22.99
C LEU A 693 14.17 24.79 -22.29
N ARG A 694 14.40 25.68 -21.30
CA ARG A 694 13.33 26.41 -20.61
C ARG A 694 12.65 27.41 -21.51
N ALA A 695 13.41 28.11 -22.35
CA ALA A 695 12.84 29.02 -23.33
C ALA A 695 11.92 28.27 -24.30
N TRP A 696 12.36 27.12 -24.83
CA TRP A 696 11.52 26.27 -25.67
C TRP A 696 10.27 25.76 -24.95
N LEU A 697 10.40 25.34 -23.68
CA LEU A 697 9.27 24.94 -22.87
C LEU A 697 8.28 26.11 -22.67
N ALA A 698 8.77 27.31 -22.35
CA ALA A 698 7.93 28.49 -22.15
C ALA A 698 7.20 28.90 -23.45
N VAL A 699 7.90 28.88 -24.60
CA VAL A 699 7.31 29.10 -25.92
C VAL A 699 6.25 28.03 -26.22
N GLY A 700 6.57 26.76 -25.98
CA GLY A 700 5.64 25.66 -26.20
C GLY A 700 4.39 25.75 -25.33
N VAL A 701 4.53 26.10 -24.05
CA VAL A 701 3.40 26.35 -23.14
C VAL A 701 2.58 27.53 -23.61
N GLY A 702 3.22 28.66 -23.95
CA GLY A 702 2.52 29.84 -24.46
C GLY A 702 1.69 29.54 -25.70
N LEU A 703 2.29 28.88 -26.71
CA LEU A 703 1.60 28.45 -27.92
C LEU A 703 0.47 27.46 -27.61
N SER A 704 0.71 26.48 -26.73
CA SER A 704 -0.30 25.51 -26.32
C SER A 704 -1.50 26.16 -25.66
N VAL A 705 -1.28 27.09 -24.73
CA VAL A 705 -2.38 27.81 -24.05
C VAL A 705 -3.16 28.66 -25.04
N THR A 706 -2.48 29.33 -25.97
CA THR A 706 -3.14 30.09 -27.05
C THR A 706 -3.98 29.17 -27.94
N LEU A 707 -3.44 28.04 -28.39
CA LEU A 707 -4.17 27.05 -29.20
C LEU A 707 -5.40 26.53 -28.45
N VAL A 708 -5.24 26.10 -27.20
CA VAL A 708 -6.35 25.62 -26.37
C VAL A 708 -7.41 26.71 -26.20
N GLY A 709 -7.02 27.95 -25.92
CA GLY A 709 -7.94 29.08 -25.81
C GLY A 709 -8.72 29.31 -27.11
N MET A 710 -8.03 29.28 -28.26
CA MET A 710 -8.61 29.47 -29.58
C MET A 710 -9.66 28.40 -29.90
N PHE A 711 -9.36 27.12 -29.65
CA PHE A 711 -10.31 26.03 -29.82
C PHE A 711 -11.46 26.08 -28.80
N SER A 712 -11.20 26.53 -27.56
CA SER A 712 -12.21 26.62 -26.51
C SER A 712 -13.26 27.69 -26.80
N ILE A 713 -12.87 28.84 -27.37
CA ILE A 713 -13.80 29.89 -27.80
C ILE A 713 -14.74 29.35 -28.89
N ASN A 714 -14.20 28.56 -29.82
CA ASN A 714 -14.96 27.96 -30.93
C ASN A 714 -15.78 26.72 -30.53
N ALA A 715 -15.56 26.17 -29.34
CA ALA A 715 -16.29 25.01 -28.85
C ALA A 715 -17.68 25.35 -28.26
N ARG A 716 -18.03 26.64 -28.16
CA ARG A 716 -19.31 27.07 -27.58
C ARG A 716 -20.47 26.70 -28.51
N ARG A 717 -21.42 25.89 -28.00
CA ARG A 717 -22.59 25.39 -28.75
C ARG A 717 -23.93 25.95 -28.29
N SER A 718 -23.99 26.55 -27.10
CA SER A 718 -25.20 27.10 -26.49
C SER A 718 -25.11 28.62 -26.40
N GLU A 719 -26.27 29.27 -26.35
CA GLU A 719 -26.36 30.70 -26.04
C GLU A 719 -25.72 31.00 -24.67
N SER A 720 -25.08 32.17 -24.57
CA SER A 720 -24.39 32.58 -23.34
C SER A 720 -25.40 33.07 -22.30
N ILE A 721 -25.29 32.58 -21.06
CA ILE A 721 -26.11 33.08 -19.94
C ILE A 721 -25.91 34.58 -19.65
N SER A 722 -24.85 35.19 -20.20
CA SER A 722 -24.58 36.63 -20.06
C SER A 722 -25.65 37.53 -20.67
N THR A 723 -26.49 37.02 -21.60
CA THR A 723 -27.58 37.78 -22.21
C THR A 723 -28.66 38.16 -21.19
N PHE A 724 -28.91 37.30 -20.20
CA PHE A 724 -29.92 37.52 -19.15
C PHE A 724 -29.41 38.33 -17.95
N MET A 725 -28.09 38.42 -17.76
CA MET A 725 -27.50 39.01 -16.55
C MET A 725 -27.85 40.49 -16.31
N PRO A 726 -27.88 41.38 -17.33
CA PRO A 726 -28.25 42.78 -17.11
C PRO A 726 -29.70 42.96 -16.63
N GLU A 727 -30.62 42.16 -17.14
CA GLU A 727 -32.03 42.19 -16.74
C GLU A 727 -32.18 41.65 -15.32
N LEU A 728 -31.59 40.49 -15.02
CA LEU A 728 -31.57 39.90 -13.67
C LEU A 728 -30.95 40.85 -12.63
N ALA A 729 -29.86 41.54 -12.98
CA ALA A 729 -29.23 42.51 -12.08
C ALA A 729 -30.15 43.69 -11.73
N LYS A 730 -30.98 44.13 -12.68
CA LYS A 730 -31.92 45.24 -12.49
C LYS A 730 -33.21 44.80 -11.79
N GLU A 731 -33.75 43.64 -12.16
CA GLU A 731 -35.04 43.15 -11.64
C GLU A 731 -34.91 42.52 -10.26
N ILE A 732 -33.87 41.70 -10.05
CA ILE A 732 -33.65 40.97 -8.80
C ILE A 732 -32.72 41.77 -7.89
N GLY A 733 -31.56 42.18 -8.41
CA GLY A 733 -30.55 42.86 -7.61
C GLY A 733 -30.79 44.37 -7.43
N HIS A 734 -31.75 44.96 -8.15
CA HIS A 734 -32.10 46.38 -8.11
C HIS A 734 -30.94 47.37 -8.36
N GLY A 735 -29.91 46.94 -9.09
CA GLY A 735 -28.74 47.74 -9.42
C GLY A 735 -28.52 47.89 -10.92
N ALA A 736 -27.97 49.03 -11.34
CA ALA A 736 -27.61 49.26 -12.74
C ALA A 736 -26.23 48.67 -13.12
N ASN A 737 -25.36 48.43 -12.13
CA ASN A 737 -24.06 47.80 -12.38
C ASN A 737 -24.17 46.27 -12.32
N THR A 738 -24.31 45.64 -13.48
CA THR A 738 -24.41 44.17 -13.60
C THR A 738 -23.24 43.44 -12.95
N VAL A 739 -22.00 43.95 -13.05
CA VAL A 739 -20.81 43.27 -12.50
C VAL A 739 -20.84 43.30 -10.99
N ASN A 740 -21.03 44.49 -10.39
CA ASN A 740 -21.07 44.59 -8.93
C ASN A 740 -22.25 43.78 -8.36
N VAL A 741 -23.46 43.90 -8.93
CA VAL A 741 -24.62 43.12 -8.51
C VAL A 741 -24.37 41.61 -8.63
N LEU A 742 -23.69 41.15 -9.68
CA LEU A 742 -23.30 39.74 -9.78
C LEU A 742 -22.39 39.32 -8.62
N LEU A 743 -21.42 40.14 -8.24
CA LEU A 743 -20.45 39.83 -7.19
C LEU A 743 -21.02 39.92 -5.77
N VAL A 744 -21.99 40.80 -5.52
CA VAL A 744 -22.50 41.05 -4.15
C VAL A 744 -23.87 40.44 -3.88
N ASP A 745 -24.54 39.96 -4.93
CA ASP A 745 -25.90 39.43 -4.85
C ASP A 745 -25.99 38.05 -5.55
N LEU A 746 -26.08 38.04 -6.89
CA LEU A 746 -26.41 36.82 -7.65
C LEU A 746 -25.39 35.69 -7.50
N ARG A 747 -24.10 36.03 -7.35
CA ARG A 747 -22.98 35.10 -7.13
C ARG A 747 -22.13 35.53 -5.93
N ALA A 748 -22.77 36.12 -4.91
CA ALA A 748 -22.12 36.58 -3.67
C ALA A 748 -21.29 35.51 -2.94
N TRP A 749 -21.59 34.23 -3.18
CA TRP A 749 -20.83 33.12 -2.63
C TRP A 749 -19.37 33.08 -3.12
N ASP A 750 -19.13 33.46 -4.38
CA ASP A 750 -17.78 33.50 -4.94
C ASP A 750 -16.96 34.59 -4.23
N THR A 751 -17.51 35.79 -4.10
CA THR A 751 -16.87 36.92 -3.41
C THR A 751 -16.64 36.62 -1.93
N PHE A 752 -17.55 35.90 -1.26
CA PHE A 752 -17.33 35.44 0.12
C PHE A 752 -16.12 34.48 0.21
N GLY A 753 -15.97 33.58 -0.76
CA GLY A 753 -14.80 32.72 -0.89
C GLY A 753 -13.50 33.52 -1.09
N GLU A 754 -13.51 34.48 -2.02
CA GLU A 754 -12.36 35.33 -2.34
C GLU A 754 -11.88 36.14 -1.13
N ILE A 755 -12.78 36.82 -0.41
CA ILE A 755 -12.39 37.59 0.79
C ILE A 755 -11.88 36.69 1.91
N THR A 756 -12.40 35.46 2.02
CA THR A 756 -11.89 34.47 2.98
C THR A 756 -10.46 34.05 2.60
N VAL A 757 -10.18 33.82 1.31
CA VAL A 757 -8.83 33.55 0.81
C VAL A 757 -7.88 34.71 1.10
N LEU A 758 -8.32 35.96 0.96
CA LEU A 758 -7.51 37.13 1.31
C LEU A 758 -7.15 37.15 2.80
N VAL A 759 -8.11 36.87 3.69
CA VAL A 759 -7.86 36.78 5.14
C VAL A 759 -6.87 35.64 5.45
N ILE A 760 -7.03 34.47 4.82
CA ILE A 760 -6.10 33.33 4.98
C ILE A 760 -4.69 33.70 4.48
N ALA A 761 -4.58 34.33 3.32
CA ALA A 761 -3.30 34.77 2.78
C ALA A 761 -2.62 35.79 3.71
N ALA A 762 -3.36 36.78 4.20
CA ALA A 762 -2.87 37.78 5.15
C ALA A 762 -2.30 37.13 6.41
N THR A 763 -3.11 36.27 7.05
CA THR A 763 -2.75 35.58 8.29
C THR A 763 -1.58 34.62 8.09
N GLY A 764 -1.53 33.92 6.95
CA GLY A 764 -0.39 33.09 6.55
C GLY A 764 0.91 33.90 6.40
N ILE A 765 0.86 35.04 5.71
CA ILE A 765 2.01 35.95 5.55
C ILE A 765 2.53 36.40 6.92
N ALA A 766 1.66 36.87 7.81
CA ALA A 766 2.11 37.26 9.14
C ALA A 766 2.62 36.09 9.97
N SER A 767 1.98 34.92 9.91
CA SER A 767 2.46 33.73 10.61
C SER A 767 3.88 33.36 10.18
N LEU A 768 4.22 33.51 8.89
CA LEU A 768 5.57 33.26 8.37
C LEU A 768 6.58 34.32 8.84
N ILE A 769 6.19 35.60 8.88
CA ILE A 769 7.07 36.71 9.29
C ILE A 769 7.35 36.68 10.80
N TYR A 770 6.31 36.49 11.62
CA TYR A 770 6.44 36.57 13.08
C TYR A 770 6.85 35.24 13.73
N ARG A 771 6.64 34.09 13.07
CA ARG A 771 7.03 32.72 13.45
C ARG A 771 6.64 32.31 14.88
N THR A 772 7.40 32.74 15.90
CA THR A 772 7.18 32.41 17.33
C THR A 772 6.94 33.65 18.21
N GLN A 773 6.97 34.86 17.64
CA GLN A 773 6.74 36.10 18.37
C GLN A 773 5.25 36.43 18.42
N SER A 774 4.77 36.91 19.58
CA SER A 774 3.37 37.22 19.80
C SER A 774 2.90 38.43 18.99
N PHE A 775 1.69 38.31 18.43
CA PHE A 775 1.00 39.29 17.60
C PHE A 775 0.43 40.52 18.37
N THR A 776 0.72 40.68 19.66
CA THR A 776 0.06 41.71 20.48
C THR A 776 0.73 43.07 20.33
N ARG A 777 0.03 44.03 19.71
CA ARG A 777 0.36 45.46 19.80
C ARG A 777 0.37 45.87 21.28
N SER A 778 1.44 46.51 21.75
CA SER A 778 1.42 47.16 23.05
C SER A 778 0.43 48.33 23.00
N SER A 779 -0.65 48.24 23.78
CA SER A 779 -1.65 49.31 23.87
C SER A 779 -0.94 50.59 24.36
N ARG A 780 -0.80 51.60 23.48
CA ARG A 780 -0.47 52.96 23.92
C ARG A 780 -1.76 53.63 24.35
N ARG A 781 -1.88 53.95 25.65
CA ARG A 781 -2.84 54.98 26.08
C ARG A 781 -2.50 56.27 25.31
N PRO A 782 -3.48 56.98 24.72
CA PRO A 782 -3.21 58.27 24.10
C PRO A 782 -2.68 59.21 25.18
N THR A 783 -1.37 59.46 25.17
CA THR A 783 -0.80 60.52 25.99
C THR A 783 -1.18 61.82 25.33
N LEU A 784 -2.07 62.58 25.97
CA LEU A 784 -2.35 63.97 25.61
C LEU A 784 -1.03 64.75 25.68
N ARG A 785 -0.37 64.94 24.54
CA ARG A 785 0.72 65.91 24.41
C ARG A 785 0.09 67.30 24.47
N VAL A 786 0.47 68.07 25.50
CA VAL A 786 -0.08 69.40 25.84
C VAL A 786 0.37 70.50 24.87
N THR A 787 1.24 70.21 23.90
CA THR A 787 1.59 71.17 22.85
C THR A 787 0.58 71.09 21.70
N GLY A 788 -0.18 72.17 21.51
CA GLY A 788 -1.32 72.26 20.60
C GLY A 788 -1.08 71.70 19.19
N ARG A 789 -2.14 71.10 18.64
CA ARG A 789 -2.25 70.67 17.24
C ARG A 789 -2.00 71.88 16.33
N ARG A 790 -0.74 72.12 15.95
CA ARG A 790 -0.42 72.93 14.79
C ARG A 790 -0.56 72.04 13.57
N TRP A 791 -1.52 72.35 12.72
CA TRP A 791 -1.74 71.75 11.39
C TRP A 791 -0.46 71.70 10.51
N LEU A 792 0.58 72.46 10.89
CA LEU A 792 1.85 72.64 10.18
C LEU A 792 3.14 72.14 10.88
N ALA A 793 3.12 71.54 12.08
CA ALA A 793 4.37 71.15 12.76
C ALA A 793 4.53 69.63 12.95
N ALA A 794 5.55 69.04 12.30
CA ALA A 794 6.04 67.70 12.60
C ALA A 794 6.84 67.72 13.90
N GLY A 795 6.46 66.92 14.90
CA GLY A 795 7.25 66.70 16.10
C GLY A 795 8.55 65.96 15.75
N ALA A 796 9.67 66.67 15.80
CA ALA A 796 10.96 66.26 15.25
C ALA A 796 11.91 65.72 16.33
N GLU A 797 12.29 64.44 16.28
CA GLU A 797 13.35 63.88 17.16
C GLU A 797 14.20 62.72 16.57
N SER A 798 14.28 62.47 15.25
CA SER A 798 15.20 61.41 14.73
C SER A 798 15.96 61.77 13.44
N GLU A 799 17.18 61.22 13.28
CA GLU A 799 18.03 61.36 12.07
C GLU A 799 17.31 60.93 10.77
N GLN A 800 16.33 60.03 10.84
CA GLN A 800 15.52 59.62 9.68
C GLN A 800 14.57 60.73 9.19
N ALA A 801 14.24 61.72 10.03
CA ALA A 801 13.37 62.83 9.67
C ALA A 801 14.06 63.89 8.81
N LEU A 802 15.40 64.01 8.86
CA LEU A 802 16.17 64.97 8.08
C LEU A 802 16.27 64.62 6.58
N ASN A 803 16.02 63.36 6.22
CA ASN A 803 16.05 62.88 4.82
C ASN A 803 14.64 62.72 4.20
N ARG A 804 13.59 63.29 4.81
CA ARG A 804 12.24 63.23 4.25
C ARG A 804 12.08 64.20 3.08
N SER A 805 11.51 63.70 1.98
CA SER A 805 11.17 64.55 0.84
C SER A 805 9.95 65.41 1.17
N LEU A 806 10.16 66.71 1.35
CA LEU A 806 9.09 67.67 1.63
C LEU A 806 7.98 67.65 0.58
N MET A 807 8.34 67.33 -0.68
CA MET A 807 7.38 67.17 -1.78
C MET A 807 6.43 65.99 -1.55
N VAL A 808 6.94 64.86 -1.03
CA VAL A 808 6.12 63.67 -0.76
C VAL A 808 5.18 63.91 0.43
N ASP A 809 5.66 64.56 1.49
CA ASP A 809 4.85 64.88 2.67
C ASP A 809 3.69 65.83 2.34
N VAL A 810 3.96 66.90 1.59
CA VAL A 810 2.92 67.87 1.18
C VAL A 810 1.91 67.21 0.24
N THR A 811 2.37 66.45 -0.75
CA THR A 811 1.51 65.75 -1.71
C THR A 811 0.62 64.72 -1.00
N THR A 812 1.17 63.96 -0.06
CA THR A 812 0.44 62.96 0.72
C THR A 812 -0.66 63.59 1.56
N ARG A 813 -0.38 64.73 2.21
CA ARG A 813 -1.39 65.47 3.01
C ARG A 813 -2.54 66.02 2.17
N LEU A 814 -2.26 66.42 0.92
CA LEU A 814 -3.28 66.92 0.00
C LEU A 814 -4.12 65.78 -0.59
N LEU A 815 -3.49 64.69 -1.01
CA LEU A 815 -4.14 63.58 -1.70
C LEU A 815 -4.88 62.64 -0.75
N PHE A 816 -4.44 62.51 0.50
CA PHE A 816 -5.06 61.53 1.41
C PHE A 816 -6.56 61.77 1.65
N PRO A 817 -7.04 62.99 1.99
CA PRO A 817 -8.47 63.22 2.18
C PRO A 817 -9.30 63.01 0.89
N SER A 818 -8.76 63.41 -0.27
CA SER A 818 -9.46 63.24 -1.54
C SER A 818 -9.53 61.77 -1.97
N MET A 819 -8.50 60.97 -1.72
CA MET A 819 -8.51 59.52 -1.95
C MET A 819 -9.49 58.80 -1.02
N ILE A 820 -9.58 59.19 0.25
CA ILE A 820 -10.58 58.63 1.18
C ILE A 820 -12.00 59.01 0.75
N ALA A 821 -12.23 60.24 0.31
CA ALA A 821 -13.52 60.65 -0.24
C ALA A 821 -13.89 59.84 -1.50
N LEU A 822 -12.92 59.63 -2.41
CA LEU A 822 -13.11 58.80 -3.60
C LEU A 822 -13.38 57.32 -3.26
N SER A 823 -12.70 56.79 -2.24
CA SER A 823 -12.92 55.45 -1.71
C SER A 823 -14.35 55.26 -1.21
N LEU A 824 -14.88 56.22 -0.44
CA LEU A 824 -16.27 56.20 0.01
C LEU A 824 -17.25 56.40 -1.14
N TYR A 825 -16.92 57.24 -2.12
CA TYR A 825 -17.72 57.40 -3.32
C TYR A 825 -17.89 56.06 -4.06
N PHE A 826 -16.79 55.36 -4.37
CA PHE A 826 -16.85 54.05 -5.04
C PHE A 826 -17.59 52.99 -4.21
N TYR A 827 -17.49 53.03 -2.89
CA TYR A 827 -18.25 52.14 -2.01
C TYR A 827 -19.77 52.37 -2.14
N PHE A 828 -20.23 53.62 -2.04
CA PHE A 828 -21.66 53.93 -2.10
C PHE A 828 -22.24 53.90 -3.53
N SER A 829 -21.44 54.23 -4.54
CA SER A 829 -21.89 54.31 -5.93
C SER A 829 -21.81 52.97 -6.67
N GLY A 830 -21.12 51.96 -6.12
CA GLY A 830 -20.78 50.69 -6.78
C GLY A 830 -21.97 49.88 -7.29
N HIS A 831 -23.13 50.02 -6.65
CA HIS A 831 -24.35 49.30 -7.06
C HIS A 831 -24.92 49.78 -8.41
N ASN A 832 -24.60 51.02 -8.82
CA ASN A 832 -25.14 51.65 -10.03
C ASN A 832 -24.06 52.16 -11.00
N THR A 833 -22.84 52.31 -10.54
CA THR A 833 -21.70 52.82 -11.32
C THR A 833 -20.47 51.96 -11.05
N PRO A 834 -19.43 52.03 -11.88
CA PRO A 834 -18.20 51.27 -11.63
C PRO A 834 -17.62 51.58 -10.25
N GLY A 835 -17.32 50.54 -9.48
CA GLY A 835 -16.99 50.63 -8.05
C GLY A 835 -17.47 49.41 -7.25
N GLY A 836 -17.59 49.58 -5.94
CA GLY A 836 -18.00 48.53 -5.00
C GLY A 836 -17.10 48.47 -3.76
N GLY A 837 -17.39 47.51 -2.86
CA GLY A 837 -16.64 47.34 -1.61
C GLY A 837 -15.15 47.06 -1.83
N PHE A 838 -14.82 46.27 -2.85
CA PHE A 838 -13.44 45.90 -3.18
C PHE A 838 -12.63 47.09 -3.73
N ALA A 839 -13.11 47.74 -4.81
CA ALA A 839 -12.44 48.88 -5.42
C ALA A 839 -12.32 50.07 -4.45
N GLY A 840 -13.40 50.38 -3.71
CA GLY A 840 -13.37 51.37 -2.64
C GLY A 840 -12.32 51.05 -1.58
N GLY A 841 -12.25 49.79 -1.14
CA GLY A 841 -11.26 49.31 -0.18
C GLY A 841 -9.82 49.45 -0.69
N LEU A 842 -9.56 49.16 -1.98
CA LEU A 842 -8.25 49.30 -2.61
C LEU A 842 -7.80 50.77 -2.70
N VAL A 843 -8.71 51.71 -2.98
CA VAL A 843 -8.38 53.15 -2.98
C VAL A 843 -7.99 53.61 -1.58
N ALA A 844 -8.74 53.18 -0.54
CA ALA A 844 -8.37 53.46 0.85
C ALA A 844 -7.02 52.82 1.22
N ALA A 845 -6.78 51.59 0.78
CA ALA A 845 -5.49 50.91 0.94
C ALA A 845 -4.34 51.72 0.30
N LEU A 846 -4.49 52.23 -0.92
CA LEU A 846 -3.49 53.09 -1.57
C LEU A 846 -3.26 54.39 -0.80
N ALA A 847 -4.31 55.01 -0.27
CA ALA A 847 -4.19 56.21 0.57
C ALA A 847 -3.35 55.93 1.83
N LEU A 848 -3.53 54.76 2.44
CA LEU A 848 -2.75 54.31 3.61
C LEU A 848 -1.30 53.96 3.23
N ILE A 849 -1.09 53.31 2.09
CA ILE A 849 0.24 53.04 1.54
C ILE A 849 1.00 54.35 1.30
N LEU A 850 0.35 55.37 0.74
CA LEU A 850 0.95 56.68 0.50
C LEU A 850 1.43 57.33 1.82
N ARG A 851 0.64 57.24 2.89
CA ARG A 851 1.05 57.70 4.24
C ARG A 851 2.20 56.90 4.81
N TYR A 852 2.22 55.58 4.58
CA TYR A 852 3.34 54.75 4.97
C TYR A 852 4.64 55.13 4.24
N LEU A 853 4.57 55.42 2.93
CA LEU A 853 5.73 55.84 2.14
C LEU A 853 6.26 57.22 2.56
N ALA A 854 5.38 58.15 2.96
CA ALA A 854 5.76 59.49 3.40
C ALA A 854 6.47 59.50 4.77
N GLY A 855 5.88 58.84 5.78
CA GLY A 855 6.36 58.95 7.16
C GLY A 855 6.71 57.66 7.87
N GLY A 856 6.73 56.54 7.16
CA GLY A 856 6.98 55.22 7.73
C GLY A 856 5.89 54.79 8.72
N ARG A 857 6.25 53.87 9.62
CA ARG A 857 5.34 53.29 10.62
C ARG A 857 4.62 54.35 11.47
N ALA A 858 5.35 55.36 11.96
CA ALA A 858 4.81 56.32 12.92
C ALA A 858 3.66 57.15 12.31
N GLU A 859 3.77 57.53 11.05
CA GLU A 859 2.73 58.31 10.36
C GLU A 859 1.52 57.45 10.00
N LEU A 860 1.72 56.17 9.65
CA LEU A 860 0.64 55.21 9.45
C LEU A 860 -0.13 54.92 10.75
N ASP A 861 0.60 54.73 11.86
CA ASP A 861 0.03 54.51 13.20
C ASP A 861 -0.78 55.73 13.70
N GLU A 862 -0.35 56.95 13.36
CA GLU A 862 -1.09 58.19 13.66
C GLU A 862 -2.31 58.39 12.74
N ALA A 863 -2.23 57.92 11.50
CA ALA A 863 -3.31 58.04 10.51
C ALA A 863 -4.55 57.24 10.88
N LEU A 864 -4.34 55.98 11.24
CA LEU A 864 -5.42 55.03 11.49
C LEU A 864 -4.99 54.06 12.59
N PRO A 865 -5.22 54.40 13.88
CA PRO A 865 -4.70 53.66 15.03
C PRO A 865 -5.46 52.35 15.31
N ILE A 866 -5.92 51.64 14.28
CA ILE A 866 -6.71 50.40 14.38
C ILE A 866 -5.84 49.20 14.02
N ASP A 867 -6.05 48.07 14.71
CA ASP A 867 -5.35 46.82 14.43
C ASP A 867 -5.90 46.18 13.13
N GLY A 868 -5.05 46.00 12.11
CA GLY A 868 -5.45 45.45 10.82
C GLY A 868 -6.06 44.05 10.91
N GLY A 869 -5.62 43.22 11.87
CA GLY A 869 -6.17 41.88 12.10
C GLY A 869 -7.59 41.94 12.65
N ARG A 870 -7.86 42.87 13.58
CA ARG A 870 -9.23 43.14 14.07
C ARG A 870 -10.12 43.73 12.99
N THR A 871 -9.60 44.61 12.13
CA THR A 871 -10.36 45.16 11.00
C THR A 871 -10.78 44.06 10.02
N MET A 872 -9.85 43.16 9.64
CA MET A 872 -10.17 41.99 8.80
C MET A 872 -11.17 41.05 9.47
N GLY A 873 -10.99 40.75 10.76
CA GLY A 873 -11.91 39.89 11.51
C GLY A 873 -13.31 40.49 11.62
N THR A 874 -13.41 41.81 11.79
CA THR A 874 -14.69 42.54 11.82
C THR A 874 -15.35 42.53 10.45
N GLY A 875 -14.58 42.76 9.38
CA GLY A 875 -15.09 42.65 8.01
C GLY A 875 -15.61 41.25 7.68
N LEU A 876 -14.88 40.20 8.08
CA LEU A 876 -15.31 38.81 7.90
C LEU A 876 -16.59 38.50 8.70
N LEU A 877 -16.69 38.98 9.94
CA LEU A 877 -17.91 38.84 10.75
C LEU A 877 -19.12 39.54 10.10
N ILE A 878 -18.92 40.74 9.54
CA ILE A 878 -19.97 41.48 8.83
C ILE A 878 -20.40 40.74 7.55
N SER A 879 -19.46 40.19 6.78
CA SER A 879 -19.77 39.37 5.61
C SER A 879 -20.50 38.08 6.00
N ILE A 880 -20.07 37.38 7.06
CA ILE A 880 -20.76 36.20 7.59
C ILE A 880 -22.18 36.55 8.08
N ALA A 881 -22.34 37.69 8.76
CA ALA A 881 -23.65 38.15 9.17
C ALA A 881 -24.57 38.35 7.96
N SER A 882 -24.06 38.93 6.88
CA SER A 882 -24.82 39.11 5.63
C SER A 882 -25.22 37.78 4.96
N VAL A 883 -24.41 36.71 5.14
CA VAL A 883 -24.72 35.35 4.67
C VAL A 883 -25.81 34.68 5.52
N VAL A 884 -25.70 34.78 6.85
CA VAL A 884 -26.49 34.00 7.81
C VAL A 884 -27.81 34.67 8.20
N VAL A 885 -27.87 36.01 8.25
CA VAL A 885 -29.07 36.73 8.68
C VAL A 885 -30.32 36.38 7.84
N PRO A 886 -30.27 36.26 6.49
CA PRO A 886 -31.42 35.84 5.70
C PRO A 886 -32.01 34.50 6.14
N PHE A 887 -31.17 33.56 6.59
CA PHE A 887 -31.60 32.25 7.09
C PHE A 887 -32.50 32.36 8.33
N ALA A 888 -32.23 33.34 9.21
CA ALA A 888 -33.06 33.60 10.39
C ALA A 888 -34.48 34.07 10.03
N PHE A 889 -34.68 34.57 8.81
CA PHE A 889 -35.98 35.01 8.28
C PHE A 889 -36.62 33.99 7.32
N GLY A 890 -36.08 32.77 7.23
CA GLY A 890 -36.59 31.71 6.34
C GLY A 890 -36.21 31.87 4.87
N HIS A 891 -35.31 32.80 4.53
CA HIS A 891 -34.79 32.97 3.19
C HIS A 891 -33.50 32.15 2.99
N PRO A 892 -33.16 31.75 1.75
CA PRO A 892 -31.85 31.18 1.44
C PRO A 892 -30.69 32.10 1.86
N PRO A 893 -29.50 31.55 2.17
CA PRO A 893 -28.33 32.36 2.52
C PRO A 893 -27.98 33.33 1.38
N LEU A 894 -27.44 34.49 1.74
CA LEU A 894 -27.08 35.57 0.80
C LEU A 894 -28.25 36.20 0.03
N THR A 895 -29.50 35.92 0.39
CA THR A 895 -30.64 36.67 -0.17
C THR A 895 -30.53 38.14 0.20
N THR A 896 -30.56 39.02 -0.79
CA THR A 896 -30.52 40.47 -0.58
C THR A 896 -31.92 41.04 -0.34
N GLY A 897 -31.99 42.00 0.57
CA GLY A 897 -33.18 42.82 0.81
C GLY A 897 -32.95 44.21 0.24
N TYR A 898 -34.01 44.83 -0.27
CA TYR A 898 -33.97 46.19 -0.81
C TYR A 898 -35.03 47.06 -0.14
N THR A 899 -34.61 48.25 0.33
CA THR A 899 -35.52 49.26 0.88
C THR A 899 -35.18 50.65 0.36
N LYS A 900 -36.18 51.54 0.27
CA LYS A 900 -35.98 52.96 -0.06
C LYS A 900 -36.26 53.79 1.20
N LEU A 901 -35.28 54.60 1.60
CA LEU A 901 -35.40 55.49 2.75
C LEU A 901 -35.51 56.95 2.26
N PRO A 902 -36.58 57.68 2.59
CA PRO A 902 -36.68 59.10 2.24
C PRO A 902 -35.74 59.91 3.14
N VAL A 903 -34.68 60.49 2.54
CA VAL A 903 -33.74 61.37 3.24
C VAL A 903 -34.15 62.84 3.00
N PRO A 904 -34.41 63.63 4.06
CA PRO A 904 -34.76 65.04 3.91
C PRO A 904 -33.72 65.80 3.09
N LEU A 905 -34.17 66.64 2.13
CA LEU A 905 -33.36 67.43 1.19
C LEU A 905 -32.62 66.65 0.08
N VAL A 906 -32.59 65.32 0.11
CA VAL A 906 -31.86 64.47 -0.86
C VAL A 906 -32.81 63.62 -1.72
N GLY A 907 -33.94 63.19 -1.16
CA GLY A 907 -34.92 62.31 -1.83
C GLY A 907 -34.84 60.86 -1.35
N ASP A 908 -35.47 59.94 -2.09
CA ASP A 908 -35.46 58.50 -1.77
C ASP A 908 -34.10 57.88 -2.05
N VAL A 909 -33.43 57.40 -1.01
CA VAL A 909 -32.14 56.70 -1.10
C VAL A 909 -32.37 55.20 -1.07
N SER A 910 -31.91 54.49 -2.10
CA SER A 910 -31.93 53.03 -2.16
C SER A 910 -30.87 52.43 -1.23
N LEU A 911 -31.30 51.57 -0.31
CA LEU A 911 -30.47 50.86 0.66
C LEU A 911 -30.58 49.35 0.43
N PRO A 912 -29.74 48.78 -0.46
CA PRO A 912 -29.64 47.32 -0.59
C PRO A 912 -28.86 46.74 0.59
N SER A 913 -29.32 45.61 1.14
CA SER A 913 -28.59 44.88 2.19
C SER A 913 -27.23 44.36 1.71
N ALA A 914 -27.05 44.23 0.40
CA ALA A 914 -25.77 43.93 -0.25
C ALA A 914 -24.66 44.94 0.12
N LEU A 915 -25.01 46.18 0.46
CA LEU A 915 -24.06 47.21 0.90
C LEU A 915 -23.39 46.84 2.23
N VAL A 916 -24.05 46.02 3.08
CA VAL A 916 -23.47 45.48 4.31
C VAL A 916 -22.41 44.41 3.98
N PHE A 917 -22.68 43.55 3.01
CA PHE A 917 -21.71 42.58 2.53
C PHE A 917 -20.48 43.29 1.94
N ASP A 918 -20.69 44.30 1.09
CA ASP A 918 -19.65 45.18 0.55
C ASP A 918 -18.87 45.92 1.65
N ALA A 919 -19.51 46.30 2.76
CA ALA A 919 -18.82 46.91 3.90
C ALA A 919 -17.82 45.93 4.53
N GLY A 920 -18.20 44.65 4.63
CA GLY A 920 -17.33 43.58 5.07
C GLY A 920 -16.12 43.40 4.15
N VAL A 921 -16.36 43.37 2.82
CA VAL A 921 -15.30 43.30 1.80
C VAL A 921 -14.35 44.50 1.93
N TYR A 922 -14.88 45.71 2.01
CA TYR A 922 -14.13 46.95 2.15
C TYR A 922 -13.19 46.90 3.37
N LEU A 923 -13.72 46.50 4.53
CA LEU A 923 -12.94 46.38 5.77
C LEU A 923 -11.87 45.30 5.69
N ILE A 924 -12.13 44.19 5.00
CA ILE A 924 -11.11 43.14 4.79
C ILE A 924 -9.97 43.67 3.93
N VAL A 925 -10.24 44.38 2.83
CA VAL A 925 -9.19 44.93 1.95
C VAL A 925 -8.35 45.98 2.69
N VAL A 926 -8.99 46.92 3.40
CA VAL A 926 -8.29 47.92 4.21
C VAL A 926 -7.48 47.25 5.32
N GLY A 927 -8.08 46.29 6.01
CA GLY A 927 -7.44 45.51 7.08
C GLY A 927 -6.22 44.74 6.58
N LEU A 928 -6.34 44.07 5.42
CA LEU A 928 -5.27 43.34 4.74
C LEU A 928 -4.08 44.26 4.46
N THR A 929 -4.30 45.43 3.87
CA THR A 929 -3.22 46.35 3.57
C THR A 929 -2.54 46.86 4.84
N LEU A 930 -3.31 47.25 5.86
CA LEU A 930 -2.74 47.65 7.16
C LEU A 930 -1.92 46.52 7.78
N TYR A 931 -2.42 45.29 7.68
CA TYR A 931 -1.76 44.12 8.23
C TYR A 931 -0.43 43.84 7.53
N ILE A 932 -0.42 43.86 6.19
CA ILE A 932 0.77 43.69 5.37
C ILE A 932 1.79 44.81 5.60
N LEU A 933 1.36 46.08 5.62
CA LEU A 933 2.27 47.22 5.86
C LEU A 933 2.91 47.15 7.25
N ASN A 934 2.15 46.73 8.27
CA ASN A 934 2.68 46.54 9.62
C ASN A 934 3.64 45.35 9.71
N SER A 935 3.36 44.25 9.00
CA SER A 935 4.20 43.05 9.05
C SER A 935 5.46 43.15 8.18
N LEU A 936 5.32 43.57 6.91
CA LEU A 936 6.42 43.64 5.94
C LEU A 936 7.15 44.99 5.96
N GLY A 937 6.47 46.07 6.32
CA GLY A 937 7.11 47.38 6.43
C GLY A 937 7.69 47.57 7.82
N ALA A 938 6.80 47.84 8.78
CA ALA A 938 7.17 48.30 10.11
C ALA A 938 8.02 47.30 10.92
N LYS A 939 7.72 46.00 10.88
CA LYS A 939 8.48 45.01 11.66
C LYS A 939 9.87 44.73 11.08
N LEU A 940 9.98 44.66 9.76
CA LEU A 940 11.28 44.50 9.09
C LEU A 940 12.17 45.72 9.35
N ASP A 941 11.62 46.94 9.36
CA ASP A 941 12.34 48.17 9.69
C ASP A 941 12.80 48.17 11.15
N GLU A 942 11.94 47.76 12.09
CA GLU A 942 12.28 47.60 13.51
C GLU A 942 13.42 46.58 13.73
N GLU A 943 13.38 45.43 13.05
CA GLU A 943 14.47 44.46 13.13
C GLU A 943 15.81 45.02 12.60
N GLU A 944 15.78 45.84 11.56
CA GLU A 944 16.98 46.44 11.00
C GLU A 944 17.56 47.49 11.92
N ASP A 945 16.73 48.37 12.47
CA ASP A 945 17.17 49.37 13.43
C ASP A 945 17.74 48.70 14.68
N MET A 946 17.12 47.62 15.16
CA MET A 946 17.68 46.78 16.23
C MET A 946 19.01 46.13 15.83
N ARG A 947 19.17 45.66 14.58
CA ARG A 947 20.45 45.12 14.09
C ARG A 947 21.53 46.20 13.99
N LYS A 948 21.21 47.38 13.46
CA LYS A 948 22.11 48.55 13.38
C LYS A 948 22.51 49.03 14.76
N GLN A 949 21.57 49.09 15.69
CA GLN A 949 21.83 49.48 17.06
C GLN A 949 22.72 48.46 17.76
N ARG A 950 22.47 47.15 17.62
CA ARG A 950 23.37 46.09 18.09
C ARG A 950 24.77 46.18 17.45
N ALA A 951 24.87 46.54 16.17
CA ALA A 951 26.15 46.74 15.50
C ALA A 951 26.89 47.98 16.05
N ARG A 952 26.19 49.10 16.26
CA ARG A 952 26.71 50.30 16.92
C ARG A 952 27.18 50.01 18.34
N ASP A 953 26.40 49.26 19.11
CA ASP A 953 26.74 48.85 20.49
C ASP A 953 27.93 47.88 20.51
N ARG A 954 28.00 46.93 19.56
CA ARG A 954 29.18 46.09 19.37
C ARG A 954 30.41 46.92 19.02
N ALA A 955 30.32 47.85 18.08
CA ALA A 955 31.42 48.74 17.71
C ALA A 955 31.89 49.59 18.90
N ARG A 956 30.96 50.17 19.67
CA ARG A 956 31.25 50.90 20.92
C ARG A 956 31.93 49.99 21.95
N SER A 957 31.46 48.75 22.12
CA SER A 957 32.04 47.77 23.04
C SER A 957 33.46 47.35 22.64
N LEU A 958 33.71 47.18 21.34
CA LEU A 958 35.02 46.85 20.77
C LEU A 958 36.00 48.02 20.92
N ALA A 959 35.57 49.25 20.63
CA ALA A 959 36.35 50.46 20.84
C ALA A 959 36.71 50.66 22.33
N ARG A 960 35.77 50.38 23.24
CA ARG A 960 36.01 50.42 24.70
C ARG A 960 37.02 49.35 25.14
N ARG A 961 36.91 48.12 24.61
CA ARG A 961 37.89 47.05 24.86
C ARG A 961 39.28 47.37 24.30
N GLN A 962 39.37 47.99 23.13
CA GLN A 962 40.64 48.45 22.54
C GLN A 962 41.28 49.56 23.37
N ARG A 963 40.49 50.57 23.82
CA ARG A 963 40.98 51.59 24.76
C ARG A 963 41.51 50.99 26.05
N ASN A 964 40.78 50.05 26.67
CA ASN A 964 41.21 49.37 27.89
C ASN A 964 42.49 48.53 27.69
N ARG A 965 42.64 47.86 26.52
CA ARG A 965 43.89 47.17 26.17
C ARG A 965 45.06 48.13 25.99
N ALA A 966 44.84 49.27 25.34
CA ALA A 966 45.87 50.30 25.17
C ALA A 966 46.30 50.91 26.53
N THR A 967 45.35 51.14 27.45
CA THR A 967 45.67 51.59 28.82
C THR A 967 46.40 50.53 29.63
N ALA A 968 46.02 49.25 29.51
CA ALA A 968 46.74 48.15 30.15
C ALA A 968 48.17 47.96 29.60
N GLN A 969 48.37 48.13 28.29
CA GLN A 969 49.71 48.11 27.66
C GLN A 969 50.55 49.33 28.05
N SER A 970 49.93 50.51 28.18
CA SER A 970 50.57 51.71 28.72
C SER A 970 51.02 51.51 30.17
N ALA A 971 50.15 50.96 31.03
CA ALA A 971 50.46 50.64 32.43
C ALA A 971 51.55 49.56 32.57
N SER A 972 51.53 48.55 31.70
CA SER A 972 52.60 47.54 31.61
C SER A 972 53.94 48.15 31.20
N ARG A 973 53.95 49.11 30.25
CA ARG A 973 55.17 49.85 29.86
C ARG A 973 55.70 50.74 30.98
N THR A 974 54.82 51.33 31.79
CA THR A 974 55.23 52.14 32.96
C THR A 974 55.78 51.27 34.09
N MET A 975 55.24 50.06 34.29
CA MET A 975 55.82 49.12 35.26
C MET A 975 57.17 48.54 34.83
N THR A 976 57.42 48.34 33.54
CA THR A 976 58.75 47.92 33.06
C THR A 976 59.78 49.04 33.11
N SER A 977 59.40 50.31 32.90
CA SER A 977 60.35 51.44 33.05
C SER A 977 60.62 51.84 34.50
N GLY A 978 59.84 51.35 35.46
CA GLY A 978 60.06 51.55 36.90
C GLY A 978 61.01 50.55 37.56
N LYS A 979 61.51 49.55 36.81
CA LYS A 979 62.51 48.57 37.28
C LYS A 979 63.93 48.81 36.73
N GLU A 980 64.16 49.87 35.96
CA GLU A 980 65.48 50.31 35.48
C GLU A 980 65.84 51.72 35.99
N LYS A 981 65.42 52.07 37.21
CA LYS A 981 65.99 53.17 37.99
C LYS A 981 66.39 52.68 39.37
#